data_AF-A0A0M0BPV0-F1
#
_entry.id   AF-A0A0M0BPV0-F1
#
_cell.length_a   1.000
_cell.length_b   1.000
_cell.length_c   1.000
_cell.angle_alpha   90.00
_cell.angle_beta   90.00
_cell.angle_gamma   90.00
#
_symmetry.space_group_name_H-M   'P 1'
#
loop_
_entity.id
_entity.type
_entity.pdbx_description
1 polymer ?
#
loop_
_entity_poly.entity_id
_entity_poly.type
_entity_poly.pdbx_seq_one_letter_code
_entity_poly.pdbx_strand_id
1 'polypeptide(L)'
;MGWILAIIALVLLTTAVAEGHAYTTHGVSASSSLLRGHVSDKATGQPIADATIAVWEFRTYRERWRTRTTTTLQAVTKTENNGSYELRVEGGFYCNVYAYYDDPRSPGCDYIPQLHSFTLETGDEVTLLFEMVPAASILFEGDLLFVDSSRPPESVGFTVIPVEPGSECDECILTYGTTATSHSQFINVSHTQVIIPVHTVIQIKVAASHTLLIDEPQVSQLETGDELRIQVDKYALPYNLNLTRDFIQLTETQVNETEQLGFYVIAEKRDLEQTSTLLKNAEAEFLEGRYVECYADLREAYTKAAYISETVQAMYVNASASTPILILFLALTSTSLAYLLCESWAQRLLATGGLYVLLLLILVHVYTGCQIVATPFLLLTAVLSILASFLFTFIVPRLLPMTTTTFFSMAKRNLKGRRTRFVLTLITVTMLVMSFVALTSFSVEHGFTTTAISTAPPEAEGLLVRKPLPDVELTVETQVAITFDPLDASDIEWLQKKPEVTLVVPKAENYPTRSRLGVLSAARQRLSIFSVLGISPRGESEVTGMNQLLVEGQGRFLDDGEEDAIMISVQAAKALKVQVGERLTLSIWGTSIEATLVGLLDDGGLSRVRDLDGDPLIPEKVIPVIVDGEVIDTVVVPCEPSEVVVMDWQTAMKFSFHVFLSRIDLRVETAVEALAFARWIALERDYWAWSSEEEHVTRVGIMPYLETKGAFIFIPWLIVILNVVITMINAIYERRREMVILSSVGLNPSSRRWALTLPTSRSSLWRKR
;
A
#
# COMPACT_ATOMS: atom_id res chain seq x y z
N MET A 1 21.75 -0.35 -39.77
CA MET A 1 22.23 -0.55 -38.38
C MET A 1 23.76 -0.71 -38.25
N GLY A 2 24.56 -0.69 -39.34
CA GLY A 2 26.03 -0.83 -39.27
C GLY A 2 26.85 0.47 -39.19
N TRP A 3 26.27 1.62 -39.54
CA TRP A 3 27.00 2.90 -39.57
C TRP A 3 26.96 3.69 -38.25
N ILE A 4 26.01 3.39 -37.36
CA ILE A 4 25.91 4.00 -36.01
C ILE A 4 26.93 3.36 -35.04
N LEU A 5 27.19 2.06 -35.19
CA LEU A 5 28.22 1.34 -34.42
C LEU A 5 29.65 1.75 -34.81
N ALA A 6 29.89 2.13 -36.07
CA ALA A 6 31.19 2.60 -36.55
C ALA A 6 31.56 4.00 -36.00
N ILE A 7 30.57 4.85 -35.73
CA ILE A 7 30.79 6.20 -35.16
C ILE A 7 31.03 6.11 -33.65
N ILE A 8 30.39 5.17 -32.94
CA ILE A 8 30.62 4.93 -31.51
C ILE A 8 32.01 4.32 -31.27
N ALA A 9 32.49 3.45 -32.16
CA ALA A 9 33.84 2.89 -32.08
C ALA A 9 34.96 3.91 -32.37
N LEU A 10 34.70 4.92 -33.21
CA LEU A 10 35.69 5.97 -33.54
C LEU A 10 35.81 7.04 -32.42
N VAL A 11 34.76 7.25 -31.63
CA VAL A 11 34.76 8.16 -30.46
C VAL A 11 35.35 7.50 -29.21
N LEU A 12 35.30 6.16 -29.11
CA LEU A 12 35.92 5.40 -28.02
C LEU A 12 37.44 5.24 -28.17
N LEU A 13 38.01 5.47 -29.37
CA LEU A 13 39.46 5.30 -29.62
C LEU A 13 40.27 6.61 -29.56
N THR A 14 39.64 7.77 -29.44
CA THR A 14 40.33 9.08 -29.37
C THR A 14 40.37 9.70 -27.96
N THR A 15 39.85 9.01 -26.95
CA THR A 15 39.94 9.45 -25.53
C THR A 15 40.99 8.72 -24.71
N ALA A 16 41.91 7.98 -25.36
CA ALA A 16 42.95 7.19 -24.70
C ALA A 16 44.38 7.66 -25.04
N VAL A 17 44.63 8.97 -25.11
CA VAL A 17 46.00 9.53 -25.03
C VAL A 17 45.94 10.94 -24.41
N ALA A 18 45.91 11.02 -23.09
CA ALA A 18 46.41 12.17 -22.33
C ALA A 18 46.56 11.76 -20.86
N GLU A 19 47.72 12.11 -20.28
CA GLU A 19 48.05 12.07 -18.85
C GLU A 19 48.43 10.71 -18.25
N GLY A 20 49.59 10.21 -18.71
CA GLY A 20 50.50 9.51 -17.81
C GLY A 20 51.27 10.52 -16.97
N HIS A 21 50.74 10.90 -15.80
CA HIS A 21 51.56 11.34 -14.68
C HIS A 21 51.48 10.27 -13.60
N ALA A 22 52.59 9.55 -13.44
CA ALA A 22 52.79 8.69 -12.30
C ALA A 22 52.76 9.56 -11.04
N TYR A 23 51.71 9.42 -10.23
CA TYR A 23 51.79 9.85 -8.85
C TYR A 23 52.69 8.86 -8.12
N THR A 24 53.93 9.28 -7.93
CA THR A 24 54.86 8.69 -6.99
C THR A 24 54.17 8.60 -5.63
N THR A 25 54.00 7.37 -5.14
CA THR A 25 53.83 7.12 -3.71
C THR A 25 55.12 7.57 -3.03
N HIS A 26 55.18 8.86 -2.67
CA HIS A 26 56.10 9.31 -1.66
C HIS A 26 55.63 8.71 -0.35
N GLY A 27 56.43 7.78 0.19
CA GLY A 27 56.42 7.50 1.62
C GLY A 27 56.78 8.78 2.33
N VAL A 28 55.77 9.58 2.67
CA VAL A 28 55.90 10.70 3.59
C VAL A 28 55.96 10.08 4.96
N SER A 29 57.10 10.22 5.61
CA SER A 29 57.25 9.97 7.04
C SER A 29 56.16 10.76 7.75
N ALA A 30 55.24 10.07 8.44
CA ALA A 30 54.11 10.68 9.13
C ALA A 30 54.59 11.76 10.10
N SER A 31 54.54 13.02 9.69
CA SER A 31 54.66 14.17 10.59
C SER A 31 53.26 14.46 11.11
N SER A 32 53.01 14.07 12.36
CA SER A 32 51.77 14.36 13.08
C SER A 32 51.60 15.88 13.25
N SER A 33 50.42 16.39 12.91
CA SER A 33 50.00 17.75 13.26
C SER A 33 49.54 17.79 14.72
N LEU A 34 49.73 18.94 15.38
CA LEU A 34 49.44 19.12 16.80
C LEU A 34 48.21 20.02 16.98
N LEU A 35 47.16 19.47 17.57
CA LEU A 35 45.97 20.20 18.00
C LEU A 35 46.05 20.43 19.50
N ARG A 36 46.04 21.69 19.91
CA ARG A 36 45.98 22.07 21.32
C ARG A 36 44.84 23.05 21.56
N GLY A 37 44.40 23.18 22.78
CA GLY A 37 43.31 24.10 23.05
C GLY A 37 42.88 24.12 24.50
N HIS A 38 41.81 24.86 24.74
CA HIS A 38 41.22 25.01 26.06
C HIS A 38 39.71 24.97 25.95
N VAL A 39 39.07 24.27 26.89
CA VAL A 39 37.61 24.21 27.03
C VAL A 39 37.23 24.89 28.33
N SER A 40 36.39 25.91 28.23
CA SER A 40 35.89 26.68 29.37
C SER A 40 34.39 26.87 29.30
N ASP A 41 33.78 27.01 30.45
CA ASP A 41 32.37 27.38 30.59
C ASP A 41 32.18 28.87 30.22
N LYS A 42 31.27 29.16 29.29
CA LYS A 42 31.02 30.52 28.80
C LYS A 42 30.42 31.46 29.86
N ALA A 43 29.63 30.92 30.79
CA ALA A 43 28.96 31.70 31.83
C ALA A 43 29.90 32.02 33.01
N THR A 44 30.74 31.06 33.40
CA THR A 44 31.59 31.20 34.59
C THR A 44 33.07 31.47 34.28
N GLY A 45 33.52 31.19 33.06
CA GLY A 45 34.92 31.26 32.65
C GLY A 45 35.82 30.19 33.29
N GLN A 46 35.23 29.19 33.97
CA GLN A 46 35.99 28.12 34.61
C GLN A 46 36.38 27.04 33.59
N PRO A 47 37.56 26.42 33.73
CA PRO A 47 37.97 25.31 32.87
C PRO A 47 37.07 24.09 33.11
N ILE A 48 36.67 23.42 32.02
CA ILE A 48 35.88 22.18 32.09
C ILE A 48 36.84 20.99 31.99
N ALA A 49 36.93 20.20 33.06
CA ALA A 49 37.70 18.96 33.11
C ALA A 49 36.91 17.80 32.47
N ASP A 50 37.62 16.80 31.92
CA ASP A 50 37.04 15.59 31.32
C ASP A 50 36.11 15.81 30.11
N ALA A 51 36.11 17.01 29.49
CA ALA A 51 35.41 17.27 28.24
C ALA A 51 36.03 16.45 27.09
N THR A 52 35.18 15.83 26.28
CA THR A 52 35.61 14.97 25.18
C THR A 52 35.85 15.80 23.92
N ILE A 53 37.04 15.67 23.35
CA ILE A 53 37.43 16.26 22.07
C ILE A 53 37.58 15.14 21.05
N ALA A 54 36.78 15.19 19.97
CA ALA A 54 36.79 14.18 18.91
C ALA A 54 37.10 14.81 17.55
N VAL A 55 38.07 14.25 16.83
CA VAL A 55 38.46 14.71 15.48
C VAL A 55 37.98 13.70 14.45
N TRP A 56 37.09 14.16 13.57
CA TRP A 56 36.54 13.37 12.48
C TRP A 56 37.08 13.87 11.14
N GLU A 57 37.61 12.96 10.34
CA GLU A 57 38.03 13.21 8.97
C GLU A 57 36.86 13.02 8.02
N PHE A 58 36.67 13.96 7.08
CA PHE A 58 35.68 13.87 6.02
C PHE A 58 36.38 13.79 4.66
N ARG A 59 36.38 12.61 4.05
CA ARG A 59 36.92 12.39 2.69
C ARG A 59 35.82 12.27 1.66
N THR A 60 35.81 13.20 0.71
CA THR A 60 34.90 13.17 -0.43
C THR A 60 35.61 12.58 -1.64
N TYR A 61 35.25 11.36 -2.02
CA TYR A 61 35.71 10.71 -3.24
C TYR A 61 34.75 11.03 -4.38
N ARG A 62 35.29 11.56 -5.49
CA ARG A 62 34.52 11.79 -6.71
C ARG A 62 34.80 10.68 -7.70
N GLU A 63 33.90 9.69 -7.77
CA GLU A 63 33.92 8.70 -8.83
C GLU A 63 33.18 9.24 -10.07
N ARG A 64 33.43 8.62 -11.24
CA ARG A 64 33.00 9.07 -12.57
C ARG A 64 31.51 9.43 -12.70
N TRP A 65 30.65 8.94 -11.81
CA TRP A 65 29.19 9.20 -11.79
C TRP A 65 28.57 9.39 -10.38
N ARG A 66 29.37 9.33 -9.29
CA ARG A 66 28.88 9.45 -7.90
C ARG A 66 29.93 10.10 -7.01
N THR A 67 29.48 10.96 -6.11
CA THR A 67 30.29 11.50 -5.03
C THR A 67 30.02 10.66 -3.78
N ARG A 68 31.05 10.07 -3.17
CA ARG A 68 30.94 9.30 -1.93
C ARG A 68 31.76 10.00 -0.84
N THR A 69 31.09 10.45 0.22
CA THR A 69 31.75 10.99 1.40
C THR A 69 31.92 9.88 2.43
N THR A 70 33.13 9.74 2.96
CA THR A 70 33.47 8.77 4.00
C THR A 70 33.91 9.56 5.22
N THR A 71 33.37 9.23 6.39
CA THR A 71 33.70 9.90 7.65
C THR A 71 34.42 8.91 8.55
N THR A 72 35.60 9.26 9.06
CA THR A 72 36.41 8.38 9.93
C THR A 72 36.84 9.12 11.19
N LEU A 73 36.75 8.43 12.34
CA LEU A 73 37.23 8.97 13.61
C LEU A 73 38.74 8.80 13.65
N GLN A 74 39.48 9.91 13.73
CA GLN A 74 40.94 9.90 13.69
C GLN A 74 41.54 9.84 15.09
N ALA A 75 41.00 10.62 16.02
CA ALA A 75 41.49 10.68 17.39
C ALA A 75 40.44 11.23 18.35
N VAL A 76 40.50 10.79 19.60
CA VAL A 76 39.68 11.29 20.72
C VAL A 76 40.58 11.52 21.92
N THR A 77 40.39 12.63 22.63
CA THR A 77 41.05 12.90 23.91
C THR A 77 40.08 13.53 24.89
N LYS A 78 40.49 13.64 26.15
CA LYS A 78 39.75 14.34 27.20
C LYS A 78 40.56 15.54 27.71
N THR A 79 39.89 16.58 28.15
CA THR A 79 40.56 17.72 28.79
C THR A 79 41.12 17.36 30.16
N GLU A 80 42.27 17.93 30.49
CA GLU A 80 42.86 17.82 31.82
C GLU A 80 42.09 18.66 32.85
N ASN A 81 42.42 18.56 34.13
CA ASN A 81 41.78 19.32 35.22
C ASN A 81 41.83 20.84 35.05
N ASN A 82 42.75 21.34 34.22
CA ASN A 82 42.89 22.74 33.88
C ASN A 82 42.15 23.11 32.58
N GLY A 83 41.31 22.24 32.01
CA GLY A 83 40.55 22.48 30.78
C GLY A 83 41.37 22.42 29.48
N SER A 84 42.69 22.17 29.56
CA SER A 84 43.55 22.08 28.37
C SER A 84 43.53 20.68 27.77
N TYR A 85 43.74 20.60 26.46
CA TYR A 85 43.93 19.33 25.76
C TYR A 85 45.05 19.44 24.73
N GLU A 86 45.71 18.31 24.48
CA GLU A 86 46.70 18.15 23.42
C GLU A 86 46.40 16.84 22.67
N LEU A 87 46.33 16.91 21.35
CA LEU A 87 46.01 15.78 20.49
C LEU A 87 46.90 15.79 19.25
N ARG A 88 47.51 14.66 18.93
CA ARG A 88 48.32 14.48 17.72
C ARG A 88 47.51 13.72 16.69
N VAL A 89 47.32 14.33 15.53
CA VAL A 89 46.53 13.76 14.43
C VAL A 89 47.35 13.84 13.15
N GLU A 90 47.21 12.87 12.25
CA GLU A 90 47.80 12.97 10.92
C GLU A 90 47.17 14.17 10.18
N GLY A 91 47.96 14.92 9.41
CA GLY A 91 47.44 16.07 8.63
C GLY A 91 47.15 15.70 7.18
N GLY A 92 46.62 16.65 6.42
CA GLY A 92 46.35 16.54 4.98
C GLY A 92 44.89 16.30 4.60
N PHE A 93 43.93 16.60 5.47
CA PHE A 93 42.51 16.37 5.22
C PHE A 93 41.61 17.46 5.82
N TYR A 94 40.37 17.50 5.35
CA TYR A 94 39.31 18.32 5.94
C TYR A 94 38.75 17.62 7.18
N CYS A 95 38.75 18.31 8.31
CA CYS A 95 38.36 17.75 9.59
C CYS A 95 37.33 18.61 10.33
N ASN A 96 36.48 17.91 11.08
CA ASN A 96 35.57 18.49 12.04
C ASN A 96 36.04 18.11 13.45
N VAL A 97 36.30 19.11 14.28
CA VAL A 97 36.68 18.94 15.69
C VAL A 97 35.46 19.23 16.55
N TYR A 98 35.00 18.22 17.26
CA TYR A 98 33.85 18.29 18.16
C TYR A 98 34.34 18.39 19.60
N ALA A 99 33.72 19.27 20.38
CA ALA A 99 33.90 19.35 21.82
C ALA A 99 32.54 19.17 22.51
N TYR A 100 32.44 18.21 23.42
CA TYR A 100 31.22 17.96 24.21
C TYR A 100 31.55 17.40 25.59
N TYR A 101 30.72 17.72 26.58
CA TYR A 101 30.84 17.25 27.96
C TYR A 101 29.45 16.97 28.53
N ASP A 102 29.35 15.89 29.30
CA ASP A 102 28.14 15.43 29.97
C ASP A 102 28.55 14.80 31.31
N ASP A 103 28.02 15.27 32.43
CA ASP A 103 28.29 14.67 33.74
C ASP A 103 27.47 13.39 33.86
N PRO A 104 28.07 12.21 34.11
CA PRO A 104 27.30 10.97 34.26
C PRO A 104 26.25 10.97 35.40
N ARG A 105 26.25 12.01 36.24
CA ARG A 105 25.30 12.21 37.36
C ARG A 105 24.09 13.06 36.99
N SER A 106 24.14 13.83 35.90
CA SER A 106 22.99 14.59 35.39
C SER A 106 22.12 13.66 34.51
N PRO A 107 20.79 13.85 34.50
CA PRO A 107 19.90 13.09 33.64
C PRO A 107 20.02 13.48 32.16
N GLY A 108 20.37 14.73 31.85
CA GLY A 108 20.57 15.23 30.48
C GLY A 108 21.90 15.95 30.32
N CYS A 109 22.25 16.27 29.08
CA CYS A 109 23.53 16.92 28.75
C CYS A 109 23.67 18.31 29.38
N ASP A 110 24.77 18.52 30.12
CA ASP A 110 25.08 19.77 30.82
C ASP A 110 25.55 20.91 29.91
N TYR A 111 26.08 20.63 28.71
CA TYR A 111 26.62 21.65 27.81
C TYR A 111 26.29 21.41 26.34
N ILE A 112 26.12 22.51 25.58
CA ILE A 112 25.89 22.45 24.13
C ILE A 112 27.19 22.04 23.43
N PRO A 113 27.17 20.98 22.61
CA PRO A 113 28.32 20.59 21.80
C PRO A 113 28.73 21.68 20.80
N GLN A 114 30.04 21.87 20.63
CA GLN A 114 30.62 22.81 19.67
C GLN A 114 31.38 22.10 18.56
N LEU A 115 31.42 22.75 17.40
CA LEU A 115 32.02 22.24 16.17
C LEU A 115 32.89 23.31 15.50
N HIS A 116 34.18 23.02 15.34
CA HIS A 116 35.05 23.74 14.42
C HIS A 116 35.35 22.89 13.18
N SER A 117 35.22 23.48 11.99
CA SER A 117 35.49 22.79 10.73
C SER A 117 36.58 23.51 9.94
N PHE A 118 37.68 22.82 9.65
CA PHE A 118 38.82 23.40 8.91
C PHE A 118 39.65 22.30 8.22
N THR A 119 40.51 22.71 7.29
CA THR A 119 41.48 21.80 6.66
C THR A 119 42.75 21.78 7.49
N LEU A 120 43.15 20.61 7.99
CA LEU A 120 44.39 20.43 8.75
C LEU A 120 45.52 20.07 7.77
N GLU A 121 46.52 20.93 7.60
CA GLU A 121 47.70 20.61 6.79
C GLU A 121 48.71 19.78 7.60
N THR A 122 49.69 19.18 6.91
CA THR A 122 50.65 18.27 7.54
C THR A 122 51.73 19.07 8.28
N GLY A 123 51.85 18.85 9.60
CA GLY A 123 52.80 19.59 10.45
C GLY A 123 52.23 20.88 11.05
N ASP A 124 50.93 21.13 10.88
CA ASP A 124 50.25 22.27 11.49
C ASP A 124 50.21 22.20 13.02
N GLU A 125 50.30 23.36 13.65
CA GLU A 125 50.03 23.54 15.08
C GLU A 125 48.84 24.48 15.24
N VAL A 126 47.65 23.91 15.49
CA VAL A 126 46.38 24.66 15.57
C VAL A 126 45.94 24.76 17.02
N THR A 127 45.62 25.97 17.46
CA THR A 127 45.07 26.22 18.79
C THR A 127 43.58 26.57 18.68
N LEU A 128 42.70 25.75 19.27
CA LEU A 128 41.25 25.98 19.29
C LEU A 128 40.77 26.29 20.71
N LEU A 129 39.76 27.14 20.82
CA LEU A 129 39.16 27.53 22.10
C LEU A 129 37.68 27.20 22.03
N PHE A 130 37.20 26.39 22.97
CA PHE A 130 35.80 26.01 23.06
C PHE A 130 35.17 26.65 24.30
N GLU A 131 34.19 27.52 24.07
CA GLU A 131 33.43 28.22 25.12
C GLU A 131 32.05 27.57 25.27
N MET A 132 31.97 26.48 26.03
CA MET A 132 30.75 25.68 26.14
C MET A 132 29.62 26.44 26.85
N VAL A 133 28.43 26.40 26.27
CA VAL A 133 27.23 27.04 26.81
C VAL A 133 26.47 26.02 27.66
N PRO A 134 26.06 26.36 28.90
CA PRO A 134 25.24 25.48 29.72
C PRO A 134 23.95 25.06 29.02
N ALA A 135 23.60 23.78 29.15
CA ALA A 135 22.52 23.14 28.40
C ALA A 135 21.60 22.29 29.26
N ALA A 136 20.42 22.02 28.70
CA ALA A 136 19.48 21.00 29.14
C ALA A 136 19.13 20.10 27.95
N SER A 137 18.56 18.93 28.21
CA SER A 137 18.13 17.99 27.18
C SER A 137 16.61 17.90 27.08
N ILE A 138 16.09 17.86 25.86
CA ILE A 138 14.72 17.48 25.57
C ILE A 138 14.73 16.10 24.90
N LEU A 139 13.96 15.17 25.46
CA LEU A 139 13.71 13.88 24.85
C LEU A 139 12.33 13.88 24.20
N PHE A 140 12.29 13.75 22.88
CA PHE A 140 11.04 13.60 22.15
C PHE A 140 10.57 12.14 22.18
N GLU A 141 9.36 11.92 22.68
CA GLU A 141 8.69 10.62 22.73
C GLU A 141 7.49 10.61 21.76
N GLY A 142 7.17 9.44 21.22
CA GLY A 142 6.08 9.26 20.25
C GLY A 142 6.49 9.46 18.79
N ASP A 143 5.58 9.08 17.89
CA ASP A 143 5.78 9.16 16.44
C ASP A 143 5.13 10.42 15.86
N LEU A 144 5.78 11.05 14.87
CA LEU A 144 5.19 12.15 14.10
C LEU A 144 4.22 11.57 13.06
N LEU A 145 2.94 11.65 13.36
CA LEU A 145 1.88 11.13 12.49
C LEU A 145 1.24 12.25 11.68
N PHE A 146 1.23 12.09 10.36
CA PHE A 146 0.58 13.01 9.42
C PHE A 146 -0.60 12.33 8.73
N VAL A 147 -1.73 13.03 8.62
CA VAL A 147 -2.98 12.44 8.08
C VAL A 147 -2.95 12.18 6.58
N ASP A 148 -1.95 12.67 5.86
CA ASP A 148 -1.71 12.46 4.42
C ASP A 148 -0.70 11.35 4.11
N SER A 149 -0.08 10.74 5.14
CA SER A 149 0.86 9.62 5.02
C SER A 149 0.35 8.40 5.77
N SER A 150 0.57 7.19 5.25
CA SER A 150 0.28 5.93 5.97
C SER A 150 1.43 5.45 6.85
N ARG A 151 2.58 6.12 6.79
CA ARG A 151 3.77 5.77 7.58
C ARG A 151 4.36 7.00 8.26
N PRO A 152 4.99 6.84 9.44
CA PRO A 152 5.80 7.89 10.02
C PRO A 152 6.96 8.26 9.09
N PRO A 153 7.46 9.50 9.19
CA PRO A 153 8.62 9.96 8.42
C PRO A 153 9.87 9.13 8.75
N GLU A 154 10.56 8.62 7.71
CA GLU A 154 11.82 7.87 7.86
C GLU A 154 12.95 8.71 8.45
N SER A 155 12.92 10.02 8.20
CA SER A 155 13.90 10.96 8.74
C SER A 155 13.23 12.14 9.43
N VAL A 156 13.68 12.43 10.65
CA VAL A 156 13.23 13.57 11.45
C VAL A 156 14.45 14.38 11.86
N GLY A 157 14.41 15.68 11.59
CA GLY A 157 15.42 16.64 12.02
C GLY A 157 14.83 17.63 13.02
N PHE A 158 15.57 17.92 14.07
CA PHE A 158 15.22 18.93 15.06
C PHE A 158 16.24 20.06 14.98
N THR A 159 15.80 21.29 14.74
CA THR A 159 16.65 22.47 14.71
C THR A 159 16.19 23.43 15.80
N VAL A 160 17.10 23.78 16.72
CA VAL A 160 16.87 24.75 17.77
C VAL A 160 17.08 26.15 17.22
N ILE A 161 16.06 27.01 17.31
CA ILE A 161 16.08 28.38 16.82
C ILE A 161 15.89 29.33 18.01
N PRO A 162 16.89 30.14 18.38
CA PRO A 162 16.71 31.17 19.40
C PRO A 162 15.72 32.24 18.90
N VAL A 163 14.77 32.63 19.74
CA VAL A 163 13.74 33.64 19.40
C VAL A 163 14.29 35.06 19.48
N GLU A 164 15.30 35.27 20.34
CA GLU A 164 15.92 36.58 20.53
C GLU A 164 17.06 36.84 19.53
N PRO A 165 16.99 37.93 18.73
CA PRO A 165 18.04 38.28 17.78
C PRO A 165 19.32 38.69 18.52
N GLY A 166 20.42 37.96 18.29
CA GLY A 166 21.72 38.17 18.94
C GLY A 166 22.11 37.09 19.95
N SER A 167 21.22 36.13 20.22
CA SER A 167 21.47 34.96 21.09
C SER A 167 21.99 33.75 20.31
N GLU A 168 22.44 33.95 19.07
CA GLU A 168 23.05 32.90 18.25
C GLU A 168 24.39 32.47 18.87
N CYS A 169 24.51 31.19 19.18
CA CYS A 169 25.80 30.62 19.52
C CYS A 169 26.53 30.28 18.22
N ASP A 170 27.52 31.10 17.87
CA ASP A 170 28.47 30.77 16.80
C ASP A 170 29.13 29.42 17.11
N GLU A 171 29.20 28.55 16.09
CA GLU A 171 29.87 27.23 16.15
C GLU A 171 29.26 26.21 17.13
N CYS A 172 28.06 26.48 17.68
CA CYS A 172 27.27 25.47 18.40
C CYS A 172 26.54 24.51 17.44
N ILE A 173 26.40 23.26 17.85
CA ILE A 173 25.53 22.30 17.20
C ILE A 173 24.10 22.54 17.69
N LEU A 174 23.21 22.93 16.79
CA LEU A 174 21.78 23.18 17.08
C LEU A 174 20.85 22.28 16.26
N THR A 175 21.40 21.35 15.47
CA THR A 175 20.63 20.43 14.62
C THR A 175 20.90 18.98 15.00
N TYR A 176 19.82 18.28 15.33
CA TYR A 176 19.80 16.91 15.83
C TYR A 176 18.83 16.05 15.01
N GLY A 177 18.83 14.74 15.23
CA GLY A 177 17.93 13.79 14.55
C GLY A 177 18.64 12.83 13.61
N THR A 178 17.92 12.36 12.60
CA THR A 178 18.38 11.37 11.59
C THR A 178 18.67 12.00 10.22
N THR A 179 18.52 13.32 10.07
CA THR A 179 18.78 14.01 8.81
C THR A 179 20.27 14.07 8.46
N ALA A 180 20.60 14.24 7.18
CA ALA A 180 21.99 14.34 6.72
C ALA A 180 22.76 15.53 7.32
N THR A 181 22.04 16.55 7.81
CA THR A 181 22.58 17.73 8.49
C THR A 181 22.67 17.56 10.01
N SER A 182 22.19 16.44 10.55
CA SER A 182 22.29 16.13 11.98
C SER A 182 23.70 15.71 12.35
N HIS A 183 24.16 16.20 13.50
CA HIS A 183 25.46 15.83 14.06
C HIS A 183 25.35 14.80 15.19
N SER A 184 24.15 14.33 15.56
CA SER A 184 23.91 13.42 16.70
C SER A 184 24.83 12.19 16.70
N GLN A 185 25.09 11.60 15.52
CA GLN A 185 25.96 10.42 15.38
C GLN A 185 27.43 10.66 15.76
N PHE A 186 27.92 11.91 15.69
CA PHE A 186 29.32 12.26 15.97
C PHE A 186 29.58 12.59 17.44
N ILE A 187 28.51 12.88 18.19
CA ILE A 187 28.53 13.29 19.59
C ILE A 187 27.90 12.26 20.52
N ASN A 188 27.58 11.06 20.02
CA ASN A 188 26.99 9.94 20.77
C ASN A 188 25.68 10.29 21.50
N VAL A 189 24.84 11.14 20.88
CA VAL A 189 23.53 11.55 21.41
C VAL A 189 22.43 10.78 20.67
N SER A 190 21.37 10.39 21.38
CA SER A 190 20.21 9.72 20.77
C SER A 190 19.58 10.60 19.68
N HIS A 191 19.04 9.99 18.63
CA HIS A 191 18.37 10.72 17.54
C HIS A 191 17.08 11.45 17.98
N THR A 192 16.51 11.09 19.12
CA THR A 192 15.32 11.74 19.70
C THR A 192 15.66 12.77 20.78
N GLN A 193 16.94 12.91 21.12
CA GLN A 193 17.42 13.84 22.13
C GLN A 193 17.92 15.12 21.46
N VAL A 194 17.45 16.27 21.97
CA VAL A 194 17.77 17.61 21.49
C VAL A 194 18.35 18.40 22.65
N ILE A 195 19.57 18.92 22.47
CA ILE A 195 20.25 19.71 23.50
C ILE A 195 19.94 21.18 23.24
N ILE A 196 19.60 21.91 24.30
CA ILE A 196 19.09 23.27 24.23
C ILE A 196 19.81 24.19 25.23
N PRO A 197 19.97 25.49 24.93
CA PRO A 197 20.58 26.42 25.86
C PRO A 197 19.64 26.74 27.04
N VAL A 198 20.18 26.69 28.25
CA VAL A 198 19.46 27.02 29.49
C VAL A 198 19.10 28.51 29.54
N HIS A 199 17.96 28.85 30.15
CA HIS A 199 17.50 30.24 30.35
C HIS A 199 17.33 31.07 29.05
N THR A 200 17.16 30.42 27.90
CA THR A 200 16.88 31.09 26.64
C THR A 200 15.49 30.73 26.13
N VAL A 201 14.84 31.68 25.46
CA VAL A 201 13.57 31.42 24.76
C VAL A 201 13.90 30.90 23.37
N ILE A 202 13.53 29.64 23.13
CA ILE A 202 13.83 28.93 21.88
C ILE A 202 12.56 28.36 21.27
N GLN A 203 12.56 28.26 19.94
CA GLN A 203 11.59 27.49 19.17
C GLN A 203 12.29 26.31 18.53
N ILE A 204 11.65 25.15 18.56
CA ILE A 204 12.20 23.94 17.95
C ILE A 204 11.50 23.71 16.63
N LYS A 205 12.26 23.85 15.55
CA LYS A 205 11.79 23.50 14.20
C LYS A 205 11.99 22.01 13.98
N VAL A 206 10.88 21.31 13.75
CA VAL A 206 10.88 19.89 13.42
C VAL A 206 10.70 19.75 11.92
N ALA A 207 11.71 19.24 11.23
CA ALA A 207 11.71 18.96 9.81
C ALA A 207 11.54 17.45 9.58
N ALA A 208 10.37 17.06 9.10
CA ALA A 208 10.04 15.70 8.68
C ALA A 208 9.53 15.72 7.23
N SER A 209 8.49 14.95 6.90
CA SER A 209 7.74 15.12 5.64
C SER A 209 7.18 16.54 5.51
N HIS A 210 6.74 17.10 6.64
CA HIS A 210 6.32 18.49 6.78
C HIS A 210 7.15 19.19 7.86
N THR A 211 7.16 20.52 7.83
CA THR A 211 7.87 21.33 8.83
C THR A 211 6.89 21.81 9.90
N LEU A 212 7.21 21.55 11.17
CA LEU A 212 6.46 21.98 12.34
C LEU A 212 7.32 22.89 13.22
N LEU A 213 6.67 23.77 13.99
CA LEU A 213 7.30 24.60 15.00
C LEU A 213 6.73 24.22 16.35
N ILE A 214 7.59 23.83 17.28
CA ILE A 214 7.25 23.51 18.67
C ILE A 214 7.67 24.71 19.53
N ASP A 215 6.70 25.25 20.25
CA ASP A 215 6.87 26.33 21.21
C ASP A 215 6.35 25.83 22.56
N GLU A 216 7.27 25.47 23.45
CA GLU A 216 6.92 24.88 24.75
C GLU A 216 7.44 25.77 25.90
N PRO A 217 6.56 26.42 26.69
CA PRO A 217 6.97 27.39 27.71
C PRO A 217 7.84 26.82 28.83
N GLN A 218 7.73 25.52 29.10
CA GLN A 218 8.50 24.83 30.15
C GLN A 218 10.00 24.78 29.82
N VAL A 219 10.35 24.88 28.54
CA VAL A 219 11.74 24.81 28.07
C VAL A 219 12.61 25.92 28.65
N SER A 220 12.06 27.11 28.86
CA SER A 220 12.80 28.24 29.42
C SER A 220 13.01 28.15 30.94
N GLN A 221 12.39 27.17 31.63
CA GLN A 221 12.49 26.98 33.08
C GLN A 221 13.51 25.91 33.50
N LEU A 222 14.10 25.19 32.55
CA LEU A 222 15.07 24.14 32.81
C LEU A 222 16.37 24.72 33.39
N GLU A 223 17.04 23.96 34.26
CA GLU A 223 18.39 24.23 34.74
C GLU A 223 19.42 23.38 33.99
N THR A 224 20.71 23.64 34.23
CA THR A 224 21.81 22.90 33.59
C THR A 224 21.76 21.42 33.94
N GLY A 225 21.80 20.55 32.93
CA GLY A 225 21.77 19.10 33.09
C GLY A 225 20.36 18.51 33.28
N ASP A 226 19.31 19.32 33.27
CA ASP A 226 17.93 18.82 33.35
C ASP A 226 17.49 18.08 32.07
N GLU A 227 16.59 17.10 32.23
CA GLU A 227 15.92 16.39 31.13
C GLU A 227 14.42 16.68 31.15
N LEU A 228 13.87 17.13 30.00
CA LEU A 228 12.43 17.28 29.78
C LEU A 228 11.93 16.31 28.72
N ARG A 229 10.88 15.56 29.03
CA ARG A 229 10.25 14.62 28.10
C ARG A 229 9.01 15.24 27.47
N ILE A 230 8.97 15.23 26.14
CA ILE A 230 7.89 15.86 25.38
C ILE A 230 7.32 14.84 24.40
N GLN A 231 6.01 14.60 24.50
CA GLN A 231 5.28 13.85 23.47
C GLN A 231 5.13 14.70 22.21
N VAL A 232 5.63 14.22 21.08
CA VAL A 232 5.74 14.99 19.83
C VAL A 232 4.46 14.95 18.98
N ASP A 233 3.66 13.89 19.15
CA ASP A 233 2.39 13.62 18.48
C ASP A 233 1.38 14.77 18.63
N LYS A 234 1.28 15.35 19.83
CA LYS A 234 0.36 16.46 20.13
C LYS A 234 0.61 17.70 19.28
N TYR A 235 1.84 17.94 18.84
CA TYR A 235 2.19 19.11 18.02
C TYR A 235 1.92 18.90 16.52
N ALA A 236 1.77 17.66 16.07
CA ALA A 236 1.35 17.36 14.71
C ALA A 236 -0.16 17.56 14.51
N LEU A 237 -0.97 17.42 15.57
CA LEU A 237 -2.43 17.51 15.48
C LEU A 237 -2.96 18.86 14.97
N PRO A 238 -2.47 20.04 15.41
CA PRO A 238 -2.91 21.33 14.85
C PRO A 238 -2.65 21.44 13.35
N TYR A 239 -1.51 20.92 12.89
CA TYR A 239 -1.18 20.86 11.47
C TYR A 239 -2.17 19.95 10.73
N ASN A 240 -2.40 18.74 11.25
CA ASN A 240 -3.35 17.77 10.68
C ASN A 240 -4.79 18.31 10.63
N LEU A 241 -5.24 19.02 11.67
CA LEU A 241 -6.54 19.69 11.72
C LEU A 241 -6.69 20.71 10.58
N ASN A 242 -5.69 21.57 10.39
CA ASN A 242 -5.70 22.57 9.34
C ASN A 242 -5.65 21.92 7.95
N LEU A 243 -4.76 20.94 7.75
CA LEU A 243 -4.63 20.20 6.50
C LEU A 243 -5.95 19.52 6.11
N THR A 244 -6.57 18.81 7.06
CA THR A 244 -7.85 18.12 6.84
C THR A 244 -8.97 19.12 6.55
N ARG A 245 -9.04 20.23 7.29
CA ARG A 245 -10.05 21.29 7.08
C ARG A 245 -9.93 21.91 5.69
N ASP A 246 -8.72 22.30 5.29
CA ASP A 246 -8.47 22.91 4.00
C ASP A 246 -8.78 21.94 2.85
N PHE A 247 -8.45 20.66 3.03
CA PHE A 247 -8.71 19.63 2.04
C PHE A 247 -10.20 19.29 1.91
N ILE A 248 -10.95 19.26 3.01
CA ILE A 248 -12.42 19.11 2.98
C ILE A 248 -13.06 20.29 2.24
N GLN A 249 -12.62 21.52 2.50
CA GLN A 249 -13.14 22.72 1.81
C GLN A 249 -12.83 22.70 0.31
N LEU A 250 -11.63 22.26 -0.07
CA LEU A 250 -11.26 22.06 -1.47
C LEU A 250 -12.17 21.02 -2.13
N THR A 251 -12.38 19.88 -1.46
CA THR A 251 -13.24 18.80 -1.96
C THR A 251 -14.70 19.24 -2.07
N GLU A 252 -15.21 20.02 -1.12
CA GLU A 252 -16.56 20.60 -1.16
C GLU A 252 -16.73 21.51 -2.38
N THR A 253 -15.72 22.33 -2.66
CA THR A 253 -15.69 23.19 -3.85
C THR A 253 -15.73 22.34 -5.13
N GLN A 254 -14.90 21.30 -5.22
CA GLN A 254 -14.88 20.39 -6.37
C GLN A 254 -16.21 19.67 -6.58
N VAL A 255 -16.84 19.16 -5.50
CA VAL A 255 -18.15 18.48 -5.57
C VAL A 255 -19.23 19.45 -6.05
N ASN A 256 -19.24 20.68 -5.53
CA ASN A 256 -20.20 21.70 -5.93
C ASN A 256 -20.03 22.15 -7.39
N GLU A 257 -18.79 22.34 -7.86
CA GLU A 257 -18.51 22.63 -9.28
C GLU A 257 -18.96 21.47 -10.18
N THR A 258 -18.73 20.24 -9.74
CA THR A 258 -19.11 19.03 -10.46
C THR A 258 -20.63 18.88 -10.57
N GLU A 259 -21.36 19.21 -9.51
CA GLU A 259 -22.83 19.29 -9.56
C GLU A 259 -23.31 20.38 -10.52
N GLN A 260 -22.68 21.55 -10.54
CA GLN A 260 -23.04 22.66 -11.44
C GLN A 260 -22.87 22.28 -12.93
N LEU A 261 -21.91 21.41 -13.23
CA LEU A 261 -21.76 20.84 -14.57
C LEU A 261 -22.85 19.80 -14.91
N GLY A 262 -23.65 19.36 -13.93
CA GLY A 262 -24.77 18.45 -14.11
C GLY A 262 -24.44 16.99 -13.83
N PHE A 263 -23.33 16.70 -13.14
CA PHE A 263 -23.09 15.36 -12.61
C PHE A 263 -23.99 15.07 -11.41
N TYR A 264 -24.36 13.80 -11.25
CA TYR A 264 -25.13 13.34 -10.11
C TYR A 264 -24.18 13.00 -8.96
N VAL A 265 -24.05 13.89 -7.98
CA VAL A 265 -23.07 13.79 -6.87
C VAL A 265 -23.72 13.72 -5.48
N ILE A 266 -24.93 13.16 -5.38
CA ILE A 266 -25.70 13.14 -4.13
C ILE A 266 -25.03 12.26 -3.06
N ALA A 267 -24.43 11.14 -3.46
CA ALA A 267 -23.71 10.25 -2.55
C ALA A 267 -22.49 10.97 -1.96
N GLU A 268 -21.69 11.59 -2.82
CA GLU A 268 -20.47 12.31 -2.47
C GLU A 268 -20.75 13.47 -1.51
N LYS A 269 -21.87 14.19 -1.70
CA LYS A 269 -22.29 15.25 -0.77
C LYS A 269 -22.64 14.72 0.62
N ARG A 270 -23.41 13.63 0.69
CA ARG A 270 -23.77 12.98 1.96
C ARG A 270 -22.52 12.51 2.70
N ASP A 271 -21.56 11.94 1.98
CA ASP A 271 -20.33 11.41 2.57
C ASP A 271 -19.41 12.56 3.01
N LEU A 272 -19.45 13.71 2.32
CA LEU A 272 -18.78 14.95 2.73
C LEU A 272 -19.38 15.55 4.02
N GLU A 273 -20.70 15.45 4.23
CA GLU A 273 -21.34 15.83 5.49
C GLU A 273 -20.88 14.95 6.67
N GLN A 274 -20.73 13.64 6.45
CA GLN A 274 -20.17 12.72 7.45
C GLN A 274 -18.71 13.08 7.77
N THR A 275 -17.92 13.35 6.73
CA THR A 275 -16.53 13.77 6.86
C THR A 275 -16.39 15.07 7.66
N SER A 276 -17.28 16.03 7.42
CA SER A 276 -17.35 17.29 8.18
C SER A 276 -17.75 17.08 9.65
N THR A 277 -18.51 16.01 9.93
CA THR A 277 -18.88 15.63 11.31
C THR A 277 -17.68 15.05 12.05
N LEU A 278 -16.90 14.17 11.40
CA LEU A 278 -15.65 13.65 11.94
C LEU A 278 -14.64 14.75 12.27
N LEU A 279 -14.48 15.74 11.38
CA LEU A 279 -13.62 16.91 11.66
C LEU A 279 -14.05 17.67 12.93
N LYS A 280 -15.37 17.85 13.14
CA LYS A 280 -15.89 18.53 14.34
C LYS A 280 -15.67 17.70 15.60
N ASN A 281 -15.78 16.38 15.52
CA ASN A 281 -15.49 15.48 16.64
C ASN A 281 -14.00 15.57 17.00
N ALA A 282 -13.12 15.49 16.02
CA ALA A 282 -11.68 15.63 16.23
C ALA A 282 -11.29 16.99 16.85
N GLU A 283 -11.94 18.09 16.44
CA GLU A 283 -11.75 19.40 17.07
C GLU A 283 -12.16 19.40 18.55
N ALA A 284 -13.26 18.73 18.91
CA ALA A 284 -13.70 18.59 20.30
C ALA A 284 -12.75 17.70 21.11
N GLU A 285 -12.32 16.57 20.55
CA GLU A 285 -11.38 15.63 21.19
C GLU A 285 -10.01 16.27 21.43
N PHE A 286 -9.55 17.11 20.51
CA PHE A 286 -8.32 17.90 20.69
C PHE A 286 -8.42 18.83 21.91
N LEU A 287 -9.57 19.50 22.08
CA LEU A 287 -9.81 20.38 23.24
C LEU A 287 -9.94 19.60 24.56
N GLU A 288 -10.43 18.36 24.50
CA GLU A 288 -10.59 17.47 25.65
C GLU A 288 -9.30 16.69 26.00
N GLY A 289 -8.23 16.84 25.20
CA GLY A 289 -6.94 16.17 25.42
C GLY A 289 -6.90 14.70 25.00
N ARG A 290 -7.88 14.23 24.22
CA ARG A 290 -7.95 12.88 23.65
C ARG A 290 -7.23 12.82 22.30
N TYR A 291 -5.92 12.77 22.33
CA TYR A 291 -5.07 12.91 21.13
C TYR A 291 -5.12 11.72 20.18
N VAL A 292 -5.29 10.50 20.70
CA VAL A 292 -5.33 9.27 19.90
C VAL A 292 -6.63 9.21 19.08
N GLU A 293 -7.76 9.44 19.73
CA GLU A 293 -9.08 9.51 19.09
C GLU A 293 -9.13 10.66 18.09
N CYS A 294 -8.59 11.82 18.46
CA CYS A 294 -8.49 12.98 17.57
C CYS A 294 -7.75 12.64 16.27
N TYR A 295 -6.58 11.99 16.36
CA TYR A 295 -5.85 11.56 15.16
C TYR A 295 -6.64 10.56 14.32
N ALA A 296 -7.29 9.57 14.96
CA ALA A 296 -8.08 8.55 14.27
C ALA A 296 -9.24 9.17 13.47
N ASP A 297 -10.01 10.07 14.08
CA ASP A 297 -11.12 10.77 13.42
C ASP A 297 -10.62 11.70 12.30
N LEU A 298 -9.48 12.37 12.47
CA LEU A 298 -8.87 13.19 11.40
C LEU A 298 -8.40 12.36 10.23
N ARG A 299 -7.74 11.22 10.49
CA ARG A 299 -7.25 10.33 9.45
C ARG A 299 -8.42 9.73 8.67
N GLU A 300 -9.46 9.28 9.35
CA GLU A 300 -10.68 8.79 8.69
C GLU A 300 -11.33 9.88 7.83
N ALA A 301 -11.43 11.11 8.36
CA ALA A 301 -11.97 12.24 7.62
C ALA A 301 -11.14 12.58 6.37
N TYR A 302 -9.81 12.64 6.51
CA TYR A 302 -8.90 12.91 5.40
C TYR A 302 -8.99 11.84 4.32
N THR A 303 -8.95 10.56 4.68
CA THR A 303 -9.05 9.44 3.73
C THR A 303 -10.38 9.45 2.99
N LYS A 304 -11.50 9.70 3.69
CA LYS A 304 -12.83 9.85 3.06
C LYS A 304 -12.88 11.03 2.09
N ALA A 305 -12.37 12.20 2.48
CA ALA A 305 -12.28 13.35 1.58
C ALA A 305 -11.42 13.04 0.35
N ALA A 306 -10.30 12.33 0.52
CA ALA A 306 -9.37 12.02 -0.56
C ALA A 306 -10.02 11.09 -1.59
N TYR A 307 -10.74 10.09 -1.10
CA TYR A 307 -11.53 9.19 -1.93
C TYR A 307 -12.66 9.92 -2.68
N ILE A 308 -13.37 10.85 -2.03
CA ILE A 308 -14.40 11.68 -2.71
C ILE A 308 -13.77 12.51 -3.83
N SER A 309 -12.62 13.15 -3.57
CA SER A 309 -11.90 13.94 -4.57
C SER A 309 -11.45 13.09 -5.76
N GLU A 310 -10.88 11.91 -5.50
CA GLU A 310 -10.49 10.95 -6.55
C GLU A 310 -11.70 10.48 -7.37
N THR A 311 -12.82 10.17 -6.70
CA THR A 311 -14.06 9.72 -7.35
C THR A 311 -14.60 10.81 -8.27
N VAL A 312 -14.66 12.05 -7.80
CA VAL A 312 -15.06 13.21 -8.60
C VAL A 312 -14.15 13.36 -9.82
N GLN A 313 -12.82 13.29 -9.65
CA GLN A 313 -11.88 13.36 -10.76
C GLN A 313 -12.07 12.21 -11.75
N ALA A 314 -12.31 10.99 -11.27
CA ALA A 314 -12.61 9.83 -12.10
C ALA A 314 -13.91 10.01 -12.90
N MET A 315 -14.92 10.68 -12.35
CA MET A 315 -16.15 11.01 -13.10
C MET A 315 -15.86 11.84 -14.35
N TYR A 316 -14.98 12.85 -14.26
CA TYR A 316 -14.58 13.65 -15.43
C TYR A 316 -13.88 12.81 -16.50
N VAL A 317 -12.92 11.99 -16.07
CA VAL A 317 -12.15 11.12 -16.98
C VAL A 317 -13.09 10.12 -17.66
N ASN A 318 -13.93 9.43 -16.88
CA ASN A 318 -14.88 8.45 -17.40
C ASN A 318 -15.92 9.08 -18.32
N ALA A 319 -16.45 10.26 -17.98
CA ALA A 319 -17.41 10.96 -18.81
C ALA A 319 -16.80 11.40 -20.15
N SER A 320 -15.57 11.94 -20.12
CA SER A 320 -14.88 12.37 -21.33
C SER A 320 -14.50 11.18 -22.24
N ALA A 321 -14.00 10.08 -21.67
CA ALA A 321 -13.62 8.87 -22.39
C ALA A 321 -14.82 8.14 -23.02
N SER A 322 -15.98 8.18 -22.37
CA SER A 322 -17.20 7.52 -22.86
C SER A 322 -17.91 8.30 -23.98
N THR A 323 -17.70 9.62 -24.07
CA THR A 323 -18.30 10.49 -25.12
C THR A 323 -18.13 9.95 -26.55
N PRO A 324 -16.90 9.66 -27.06
CA PRO A 324 -16.73 9.18 -28.43
C PRO A 324 -17.42 7.82 -28.70
N ILE A 325 -17.41 6.93 -27.70
CA ILE A 325 -18.07 5.61 -27.80
C ILE A 325 -19.58 5.79 -27.93
N LEU A 326 -20.16 6.68 -27.12
CA LEU A 326 -21.58 6.96 -27.16
C LEU A 326 -22.01 7.64 -28.47
N ILE A 327 -21.19 8.56 -28.99
CA ILE A 327 -21.39 9.16 -30.32
C ILE A 327 -21.40 8.09 -31.43
N LEU A 328 -20.44 7.15 -31.39
CA LEU A 328 -20.40 6.01 -32.32
C LEU A 328 -21.64 5.12 -32.19
N PHE A 329 -22.05 4.82 -30.97
CA PHE A 329 -23.26 4.04 -30.70
C PHE A 329 -24.52 4.74 -31.23
N LEU A 330 -24.64 6.07 -31.07
CA LEU A 330 -25.74 6.84 -31.64
C LEU A 330 -25.73 6.82 -33.17
N ALA A 331 -24.56 6.80 -33.81
CA ALA A 331 -24.46 6.67 -35.27
C ALA A 331 -24.96 5.29 -35.75
N LEU A 332 -24.57 4.21 -35.05
CA LEU A 332 -24.99 2.84 -35.35
C LEU A 332 -26.50 2.65 -35.10
N THR A 333 -27.02 3.19 -34.00
CA THR A 333 -28.46 3.12 -33.67
C THR A 333 -29.30 3.94 -34.64
N SER A 334 -28.88 5.16 -34.99
CA SER A 334 -29.53 5.97 -36.03
C SER A 334 -29.59 5.21 -37.36
N THR A 335 -28.48 4.59 -37.76
CA THR A 335 -28.41 3.81 -39.00
C THR A 335 -29.34 2.60 -38.92
N SER A 336 -29.33 1.87 -37.82
CA SER A 336 -30.21 0.71 -37.59
C SER A 336 -31.70 1.10 -37.64
N LEU A 337 -32.06 2.22 -37.01
CA LEU A 337 -33.43 2.74 -36.96
C LEU A 337 -33.89 3.24 -38.34
N ALA A 338 -33.04 3.97 -39.07
CA ALA A 338 -33.31 4.40 -40.44
C ALA A 338 -33.49 3.20 -41.38
N TYR A 339 -32.68 2.15 -41.20
CA TYR A 339 -32.87 0.89 -41.90
C TYR A 339 -34.19 0.23 -41.52
N LEU A 340 -34.68 0.31 -40.28
CA LEU A 340 -35.97 -0.28 -39.91
C LEU A 340 -37.15 0.49 -40.52
N LEU A 341 -37.09 1.83 -40.53
CA LEU A 341 -38.19 2.70 -40.95
C LEU A 341 -38.30 2.84 -42.48
N CYS A 342 -37.18 3.01 -43.19
CA CYS A 342 -37.16 3.39 -44.61
C CYS A 342 -36.81 2.23 -45.56
N GLU A 343 -37.41 2.25 -46.76
CA GLU A 343 -37.21 1.20 -47.77
C GLU A 343 -36.25 1.62 -48.89
N SER A 344 -36.38 2.84 -49.41
CA SER A 344 -35.50 3.33 -50.47
C SER A 344 -34.14 3.77 -49.90
N TRP A 345 -33.10 3.59 -50.71
CA TRP A 345 -31.73 3.91 -50.30
C TRP A 345 -31.55 5.40 -49.98
N ALA A 346 -32.18 6.29 -50.77
CA ALA A 346 -32.14 7.74 -50.55
C ALA A 346 -32.87 8.16 -49.27
N GLN A 347 -34.03 7.57 -48.97
CA GLN A 347 -34.75 7.85 -47.72
C GLN A 347 -34.00 7.33 -46.50
N ARG A 348 -33.27 6.21 -46.61
CA ARG A 348 -32.43 5.71 -45.52
C ARG A 348 -31.29 6.67 -45.21
N LEU A 349 -30.59 7.18 -46.21
CA LEU A 349 -29.50 8.15 -45.99
C LEU A 349 -30.00 9.43 -45.30
N LEU A 350 -31.11 9.99 -45.79
CA LEU A 350 -31.73 11.18 -45.20
C LEU A 350 -32.24 10.89 -43.77
N ALA A 351 -32.87 9.75 -43.55
CA ALA A 351 -33.36 9.35 -42.22
C ALA A 351 -32.22 9.11 -41.24
N THR A 352 -31.11 8.49 -41.65
CA THR A 352 -29.91 8.30 -40.81
C THR A 352 -29.32 9.64 -40.42
N GLY A 353 -29.15 10.57 -41.36
CA GLY A 353 -28.63 11.91 -41.06
C GLY A 353 -29.53 12.67 -40.08
N GLY A 354 -30.84 12.72 -40.36
CA GLY A 354 -31.81 13.41 -39.51
C GLY A 354 -31.94 12.81 -38.10
N LEU A 355 -32.04 11.48 -37.99
CA LEU A 355 -32.10 10.78 -36.69
C LEU A 355 -30.81 10.93 -35.90
N TYR A 356 -29.65 10.93 -36.58
CA TYR A 356 -28.37 11.07 -35.91
C TYR A 356 -28.20 12.48 -35.34
N VAL A 357 -28.56 13.52 -36.10
CA VAL A 357 -28.56 14.90 -35.59
C VAL A 357 -29.52 15.05 -34.41
N LEU A 358 -30.73 14.47 -34.49
CA LEU A 358 -31.69 14.49 -33.39
C LEU A 358 -31.13 13.81 -32.12
N LEU A 359 -30.55 12.61 -32.26
CA LEU A 359 -29.98 11.87 -31.14
C LEU A 359 -28.74 12.58 -30.55
N LEU A 360 -27.91 13.21 -31.38
CA LEU A 360 -26.78 14.01 -30.92
C LEU A 360 -27.23 15.27 -30.16
N LEU A 361 -28.30 15.94 -30.60
CA LEU A 361 -28.85 17.09 -29.87
C LEU A 361 -29.37 16.67 -28.50
N ILE A 362 -30.07 15.54 -28.41
CA ILE A 362 -30.50 14.96 -27.14
C ILE A 362 -29.28 14.64 -26.27
N LEU A 363 -28.25 14.01 -26.86
CA LEU A 363 -27.03 13.66 -26.13
C LEU A 363 -26.34 14.90 -25.55
N VAL A 364 -26.15 15.96 -26.32
CA VAL A 364 -25.48 17.19 -25.86
C VAL A 364 -26.23 17.87 -24.71
N HIS A 365 -27.55 17.71 -24.63
CA HIS A 365 -28.36 18.26 -23.53
C HIS A 365 -28.43 17.36 -22.30
N VAL A 366 -28.44 16.04 -22.48
CA VAL A 366 -28.64 15.07 -21.38
C VAL A 366 -27.30 14.60 -20.78
N TYR A 367 -26.25 14.51 -21.59
CA TYR A 367 -24.98 13.91 -21.19
C TYR A 367 -23.89 14.97 -20.96
N THR A 368 -23.54 15.14 -19.69
CA THR A 368 -22.54 16.12 -19.21
C THR A 368 -21.17 15.98 -19.86
N GLY A 369 -20.76 14.75 -20.23
CA GLY A 369 -19.46 14.51 -20.89
C GLY A 369 -19.28 15.26 -22.21
N CYS A 370 -20.37 15.62 -22.91
CA CYS A 370 -20.31 16.43 -24.12
C CYS A 370 -19.95 17.90 -23.85
N GLN A 371 -20.17 18.41 -22.64
CA GLN A 371 -19.84 19.80 -22.26
C GLN A 371 -18.36 19.96 -21.88
N ILE A 372 -17.74 18.91 -21.34
CA ILE A 372 -16.32 18.89 -20.93
C ILE A 372 -15.39 18.78 -22.14
N VAL A 373 -15.80 18.01 -23.16
CA VAL A 373 -14.97 17.72 -24.33
C VAL A 373 -14.95 18.92 -25.28
N ALA A 374 -13.76 19.25 -25.79
CA ALA A 374 -13.59 20.33 -26.76
C ALA A 374 -14.47 20.13 -28.00
N THR A 375 -15.22 21.17 -28.36
CA THR A 375 -16.14 21.18 -29.51
C THR A 375 -15.53 20.69 -30.85
N PRO A 376 -14.28 21.01 -31.23
CA PRO A 376 -13.71 20.47 -32.48
C PRO A 376 -13.52 18.95 -32.44
N PHE A 377 -13.16 18.40 -31.27
CA PHE A 377 -13.01 16.95 -31.11
C PHE A 377 -14.37 16.24 -31.18
N LEU A 378 -15.41 16.83 -30.58
CA LEU A 378 -16.77 16.31 -30.66
C LEU A 378 -17.30 16.30 -32.10
N LEU A 379 -17.07 17.36 -32.88
CA LEU A 379 -17.47 17.41 -34.29
C LEU A 379 -16.71 16.38 -35.14
N LEU A 380 -15.39 16.26 -34.95
CA LEU A 380 -14.57 15.29 -35.65
C LEU A 380 -15.04 13.86 -35.37
N THR A 381 -15.23 13.51 -34.09
CA THR A 381 -15.70 12.18 -33.67
C THR A 381 -17.12 11.90 -34.19
N ALA A 382 -18.00 12.90 -34.22
CA ALA A 382 -19.34 12.76 -34.79
C ALA A 382 -19.31 12.44 -36.30
N VAL A 383 -18.44 13.10 -37.07
CA VAL A 383 -18.26 12.84 -38.52
C VAL A 383 -17.63 11.47 -38.76
N LEU A 384 -16.58 11.13 -38.01
CA LEU A 384 -15.94 9.82 -38.12
C LEU A 384 -16.90 8.69 -37.77
N SER A 385 -17.74 8.88 -36.75
CA SER A 385 -18.72 7.89 -36.29
C SER A 385 -19.79 7.60 -37.32
N ILE A 386 -20.35 8.61 -38.00
CA ILE A 386 -21.34 8.38 -39.04
C ILE A 386 -20.71 7.74 -40.30
N LEU A 387 -19.48 8.11 -40.65
CA LEU A 387 -18.74 7.47 -41.73
C LEU A 387 -18.44 6.00 -41.41
N ALA A 388 -17.99 5.72 -40.19
CA ALA A 388 -17.75 4.36 -39.70
C ALA A 388 -19.04 3.53 -39.69
N SER A 389 -20.17 4.10 -39.26
CA SER A 389 -21.47 3.42 -39.29
C SER A 389 -21.93 3.07 -40.72
N PHE A 390 -21.73 3.98 -41.68
CA PHE A 390 -22.01 3.69 -43.07
C PHE A 390 -21.09 2.59 -43.60
N LEU A 391 -19.79 2.68 -43.34
CA LEU A 391 -18.81 1.68 -43.74
C LEU A 391 -19.17 0.29 -43.18
N PHE A 392 -19.51 0.21 -41.91
CA PHE A 392 -19.98 -1.00 -41.23
C PHE A 392 -21.19 -1.61 -41.96
N THR A 393 -22.17 -0.77 -42.29
CA THR A 393 -23.39 -1.20 -42.98
C THR A 393 -23.14 -1.71 -44.40
N PHE A 394 -22.10 -1.22 -45.09
CA PHE A 394 -21.73 -1.70 -46.43
C PHE A 394 -20.85 -2.95 -46.40
N ILE A 395 -19.96 -3.08 -45.41
CA ILE A 395 -18.99 -4.18 -45.31
C ILE A 395 -19.62 -5.43 -44.72
N VAL A 396 -20.35 -5.30 -43.60
CA VAL A 396 -20.87 -6.45 -42.85
C VAL A 396 -21.76 -7.37 -43.70
N PRO A 397 -22.69 -6.88 -44.54
CA PRO A 397 -23.51 -7.75 -45.38
C PRO A 397 -22.71 -8.53 -46.44
N ARG A 398 -21.52 -8.05 -46.82
CA ARG A 398 -20.63 -8.74 -47.78
C ARG A 398 -19.81 -9.86 -47.13
N LEU A 399 -19.59 -9.77 -45.82
CA LEU A 399 -18.88 -10.77 -45.03
C LEU A 399 -19.81 -11.86 -44.50
N LEU A 400 -21.11 -11.58 -44.39
CA LEU A 400 -22.11 -12.53 -43.89
C LEU A 400 -22.66 -13.44 -45.00
N PRO A 401 -22.95 -14.72 -44.70
CA PRO A 401 -23.52 -15.64 -45.66
C PRO A 401 -24.93 -15.21 -46.09
N MET A 402 -25.27 -15.39 -47.38
CA MET A 402 -26.53 -14.98 -48.02
C MET A 402 -27.81 -15.46 -47.30
N THR A 403 -27.73 -16.57 -46.56
CA THR A 403 -28.84 -17.09 -45.76
C THR A 403 -29.18 -16.14 -44.61
N THR A 404 -28.19 -15.58 -43.91
CA THR A 404 -28.41 -14.69 -42.76
C THR A 404 -29.00 -13.33 -43.17
N THR A 405 -28.56 -12.76 -44.28
CA THR A 405 -29.06 -11.47 -44.80
C THR A 405 -30.53 -11.57 -45.24
N THR A 406 -30.92 -12.70 -45.86
CA THR A 406 -32.31 -12.94 -46.23
C THR A 406 -33.22 -13.11 -45.02
N PHE A 407 -32.80 -13.84 -43.97
CA PHE A 407 -33.57 -13.95 -42.73
C PHE A 407 -33.74 -12.61 -42.01
N PHE A 408 -32.69 -11.79 -41.94
CA PHE A 408 -32.78 -10.45 -41.33
C PHE A 408 -33.74 -9.53 -42.08
N SER A 409 -33.76 -9.61 -43.42
CA SER A 409 -34.72 -8.88 -44.24
C SER A 409 -36.17 -9.33 -44.01
N MET A 410 -36.40 -10.64 -43.80
CA MET A 410 -37.72 -11.19 -43.45
C MET A 410 -38.16 -10.76 -42.05
N ALA A 411 -37.22 -10.76 -41.10
CA ALA A 411 -37.42 -10.27 -39.73
C ALA A 411 -37.93 -8.83 -39.70
N LYS A 412 -37.20 -7.94 -40.37
CA LYS A 412 -37.55 -6.52 -40.52
C LYS A 412 -38.96 -6.34 -41.10
N ARG A 413 -39.28 -7.08 -42.16
CA ARG A 413 -40.58 -6.97 -42.84
C ARG A 413 -41.75 -7.37 -41.93
N ASN A 414 -41.53 -8.33 -41.03
CA ASN A 414 -42.57 -8.74 -40.08
C ASN A 414 -42.75 -7.73 -38.95
N LEU A 415 -41.66 -7.23 -38.35
CA LEU A 415 -41.73 -6.16 -37.34
C LEU A 415 -42.55 -4.96 -37.86
N LYS A 416 -42.36 -4.59 -39.13
CA LYS A 416 -43.09 -3.51 -39.80
C LYS A 416 -44.54 -3.86 -40.17
N GLY A 417 -44.88 -5.15 -40.29
CA GLY A 417 -46.22 -5.63 -40.61
C GLY A 417 -47.20 -5.57 -39.42
N ARG A 418 -46.68 -5.62 -38.19
CA ARG A 418 -47.47 -5.58 -36.94
C ARG A 418 -47.01 -4.43 -36.03
N ARG A 419 -47.12 -3.21 -36.55
CA ARG A 419 -46.54 -1.99 -35.99
C ARG A 419 -46.93 -1.72 -34.53
N THR A 420 -48.20 -1.91 -34.17
CA THR A 420 -48.71 -1.66 -32.82
C THR A 420 -48.08 -2.58 -31.79
N ARG A 421 -48.02 -3.88 -32.08
CA ARG A 421 -47.37 -4.85 -31.18
C ARG A 421 -45.88 -4.57 -31.05
N PHE A 422 -45.19 -4.31 -32.16
CA PHE A 422 -43.76 -4.02 -32.13
C PHE A 422 -43.44 -2.78 -31.27
N VAL A 423 -44.18 -1.68 -31.46
CA VAL A 423 -43.99 -0.45 -30.69
C VAL A 423 -44.29 -0.68 -29.20
N LEU A 424 -45.38 -1.40 -28.88
CA LEU A 424 -45.73 -1.70 -27.49
C LEU A 424 -44.63 -2.54 -26.82
N THR A 425 -44.15 -3.60 -27.46
CA THR A 425 -43.07 -4.45 -26.92
C THR A 425 -41.75 -3.71 -26.81
N LEU A 426 -41.45 -2.81 -27.75
CA LEU A 426 -40.23 -2.01 -27.74
C LEU A 426 -40.26 -1.04 -26.55
N ILE A 427 -41.35 -0.29 -26.37
CA ILE A 427 -41.53 0.66 -25.26
C ILE A 427 -41.42 -0.06 -23.92
N THR A 428 -42.08 -1.21 -23.76
CA THR A 428 -42.03 -1.97 -22.50
C THR A 428 -40.63 -2.46 -22.18
N VAL A 429 -39.88 -2.94 -23.19
CA VAL A 429 -38.51 -3.41 -22.99
C VAL A 429 -37.56 -2.23 -22.74
N THR A 430 -37.71 -1.11 -23.44
CA THR A 430 -36.89 0.08 -23.18
C THR A 430 -37.15 0.67 -21.81
N MET A 431 -38.41 0.71 -21.37
CA MET A 431 -38.79 1.19 -20.05
C MET A 431 -38.25 0.26 -18.94
N LEU A 432 -38.29 -1.07 -19.16
CA LEU A 432 -37.64 -2.04 -18.28
C LEU A 432 -36.15 -1.73 -18.13
N VAL A 433 -35.42 -1.65 -19.24
CA VAL A 433 -33.96 -1.46 -19.22
C VAL A 433 -33.62 -0.12 -18.57
N MET A 434 -34.34 0.95 -18.91
CA MET A 434 -34.13 2.28 -18.32
C MET A 434 -34.44 2.29 -16.81
N SER A 435 -35.55 1.67 -16.40
CA SER A 435 -35.90 1.56 -14.98
C SER A 435 -34.86 0.74 -14.20
N PHE A 436 -34.38 -0.37 -14.78
CA PHE A 436 -33.34 -1.19 -14.17
C PHE A 436 -32.06 -0.38 -13.98
N VAL A 437 -31.54 0.22 -15.05
CA VAL A 437 -30.30 1.03 -15.00
C VAL A 437 -30.43 2.21 -14.03
N ALA A 438 -31.60 2.86 -13.95
CA ALA A 438 -31.82 3.99 -13.05
C ALA A 438 -31.94 3.58 -11.57
N LEU A 439 -32.36 2.34 -11.29
CA LEU A 439 -32.61 1.84 -9.94
C LEU A 439 -31.45 0.99 -9.40
N THR A 440 -30.66 0.36 -10.26
CA THR A 440 -29.45 -0.37 -9.86
C THR A 440 -28.33 0.62 -9.60
N SER A 441 -28.17 1.03 -8.35
CA SER A 441 -26.97 1.73 -7.89
C SER A 441 -26.12 0.72 -7.12
N PHE A 442 -25.07 0.24 -7.78
CA PHE A 442 -23.98 -0.46 -7.12
C PHE A 442 -22.82 0.52 -7.04
N SER A 443 -22.49 0.96 -5.84
CA SER A 443 -21.25 1.71 -5.59
C SER A 443 -20.29 0.79 -4.84
N VAL A 444 -19.05 0.76 -5.32
CA VAL A 444 -17.92 0.30 -4.51
C VAL A 444 -17.45 1.55 -3.80
N GLU A 445 -17.71 1.65 -2.51
CA GLU A 445 -17.20 2.73 -1.66
C GLU A 445 -15.87 2.30 -1.05
N HIS A 446 -15.03 3.25 -0.66
CA HIS A 446 -13.76 3.00 0.02
C HIS A 446 -13.75 3.76 1.33
N GLY A 447 -13.43 3.07 2.42
CA GLY A 447 -13.37 3.70 3.73
C GLY A 447 -13.09 2.72 4.84
N PHE A 448 -13.04 3.27 6.05
CA PHE A 448 -12.98 2.48 7.26
C PHE A 448 -14.25 1.63 7.39
N THR A 449 -14.08 0.32 7.46
CA THR A 449 -15.19 -0.62 7.60
C THR A 449 -14.88 -1.69 8.63
N THR A 450 -15.94 -2.15 9.28
CA THR A 450 -15.92 -3.27 10.23
C THR A 450 -16.74 -4.39 9.60
N THR A 451 -16.07 -5.49 9.29
CA THR A 451 -16.70 -6.67 8.65
C THR A 451 -16.62 -7.85 9.58
N ALA A 452 -17.77 -8.34 10.03
CA ALA A 452 -17.84 -9.60 10.75
C ALA A 452 -17.58 -10.75 9.77
N ILE A 453 -16.55 -11.55 10.06
CA ILE A 453 -16.20 -12.75 9.30
C ILE A 453 -16.94 -13.92 9.94
N SER A 454 -17.73 -14.63 9.14
CA SER A 454 -18.42 -15.85 9.57
C SER A 454 -17.47 -17.05 9.45
N THR A 455 -16.36 -17.01 10.19
CA THR A 455 -15.47 -18.17 10.42
C THR A 455 -15.78 -18.76 11.79
N ALA A 456 -15.41 -20.02 12.01
CA ALA A 456 -15.51 -20.61 13.35
C ALA A 456 -14.57 -19.81 14.27
N PRO A 457 -15.06 -19.27 15.40
CA PRO A 457 -14.22 -18.45 16.27
C PRO A 457 -13.07 -19.32 16.82
N PRO A 458 -11.84 -18.79 16.85
CA PRO A 458 -10.73 -19.49 17.48
C PRO A 458 -10.93 -19.52 19.00
N GLU A 459 -10.23 -20.43 19.69
CA GLU A 459 -10.38 -20.64 21.14
C GLU A 459 -9.81 -19.48 21.98
N ALA A 460 -9.09 -18.54 21.37
CA ALA A 460 -8.41 -17.44 22.04
C ALA A 460 -8.90 -16.06 21.59
N GLU A 461 -8.92 -15.15 22.56
CA GLU A 461 -9.17 -13.72 22.35
C GLU A 461 -7.87 -12.97 22.06
N GLY A 462 -7.93 -12.04 21.11
CA GLY A 462 -6.78 -11.23 20.74
C GLY A 462 -6.99 -10.44 19.46
N LEU A 463 -5.96 -9.70 19.06
CA LEU A 463 -5.90 -9.03 17.76
C LEU A 463 -4.84 -9.65 16.89
N LEU A 464 -5.11 -9.79 15.60
CA LEU A 464 -4.12 -10.15 14.59
C LEU A 464 -3.92 -8.98 13.63
N VAL A 465 -2.68 -8.68 13.28
CA VAL A 465 -2.30 -7.53 12.44
C VAL A 465 -1.58 -8.02 11.18
N ARG A 466 -2.00 -7.52 10.01
CA ARG A 466 -1.33 -7.73 8.71
C ARG A 466 -1.35 -6.46 7.87
N LYS A 467 -0.38 -6.33 6.98
CA LYS A 467 -0.42 -5.29 5.93
C LYS A 467 -1.50 -5.64 4.89
N PRO A 468 -2.19 -4.64 4.32
CA PRO A 468 -3.18 -4.86 3.28
C PRO A 468 -2.47 -5.41 2.04
N LEU A 469 -3.00 -6.50 1.49
CA LEU A 469 -2.50 -7.07 0.25
C LEU A 469 -3.52 -6.78 -0.87
N PRO A 470 -3.10 -6.17 -2.01
CA PRO A 470 -3.96 -6.08 -3.18
C PRO A 470 -4.22 -7.48 -3.75
N ASP A 471 -5.41 -7.72 -4.28
CA ASP A 471 -5.76 -9.00 -4.92
C ASP A 471 -4.79 -9.28 -6.08
N VAL A 472 -3.92 -10.28 -5.93
CA VAL A 472 -2.99 -10.72 -6.97
C VAL A 472 -3.62 -11.88 -7.74
N GLU A 473 -3.94 -11.68 -9.01
CA GLU A 473 -4.43 -12.75 -9.88
C GLU A 473 -3.33 -13.81 -10.09
N LEU A 474 -3.63 -15.05 -9.71
CA LEU A 474 -2.77 -16.20 -9.99
C LEU A 474 -2.87 -16.58 -11.46
N THR A 475 -1.74 -16.94 -12.05
CA THR A 475 -1.65 -17.40 -13.44
C THR A 475 -1.08 -18.83 -13.48
N VAL A 476 -1.25 -19.50 -14.62
CA VAL A 476 -0.69 -20.84 -14.86
C VAL A 476 0.84 -20.87 -14.71
N GLU A 477 1.51 -19.74 -14.93
CA GLU A 477 2.97 -19.60 -14.83
C GLU A 477 3.45 -19.25 -13.42
N THR A 478 2.55 -18.93 -12.48
CA THR A 478 2.89 -18.48 -11.13
C THR A 478 3.75 -19.53 -10.40
N GLN A 479 5.00 -19.16 -10.13
CA GLN A 479 5.96 -19.99 -9.38
C GLN A 479 5.93 -19.69 -7.88
N VAL A 480 5.61 -18.44 -7.52
CA VAL A 480 5.52 -17.93 -6.15
C VAL A 480 4.26 -17.09 -6.07
N ALA A 481 3.36 -17.43 -5.14
CA ALA A 481 2.17 -16.63 -4.87
C ALA A 481 2.48 -15.65 -3.75
N ILE A 482 2.19 -14.37 -3.94
CA ILE A 482 2.30 -13.36 -2.90
C ILE A 482 0.96 -13.39 -2.15
N THR A 483 0.96 -13.94 -0.93
CA THR A 483 -0.24 -14.10 -0.10
C THR A 483 -0.30 -13.14 1.10
N PHE A 484 0.78 -12.40 1.35
CA PHE A 484 0.84 -11.35 2.36
C PHE A 484 1.90 -10.30 1.97
N ASP A 485 1.83 -9.09 2.54
CA ASP A 485 2.89 -8.08 2.44
C ASP A 485 3.73 -8.11 3.75
N PRO A 486 5.08 -8.27 3.68
CA PRO A 486 5.92 -8.47 4.85
C PRO A 486 5.87 -7.31 5.83
N LEU A 487 5.66 -7.64 7.11
CA LEU A 487 5.84 -6.70 8.22
C LEU A 487 7.33 -6.46 8.49
N ASP A 488 7.64 -5.28 9.00
CA ASP A 488 9.01 -4.88 9.32
C ASP A 488 9.31 -5.16 10.80
N ALA A 489 10.59 -5.39 11.15
CA ALA A 489 10.96 -5.61 12.56
C ALA A 489 10.60 -4.42 13.46
N SER A 490 10.57 -3.20 12.90
CA SER A 490 10.11 -1.99 13.59
C SER A 490 8.63 -2.03 13.98
N ASP A 491 7.79 -2.81 13.27
CA ASP A 491 6.38 -2.95 13.61
C ASP A 491 6.21 -3.71 14.94
N ILE A 492 7.07 -4.68 15.21
CA ILE A 492 7.12 -5.40 16.50
C ILE A 492 7.48 -4.42 17.62
N GLU A 493 8.55 -3.63 17.44
CA GLU A 493 8.98 -2.65 18.43
C GLU A 493 7.92 -1.58 18.69
N TRP A 494 7.23 -1.13 17.65
CA TRP A 494 6.15 -0.16 17.75
C TRP A 494 4.98 -0.70 18.60
N LEU A 495 4.55 -1.94 18.36
CA LEU A 495 3.48 -2.58 19.14
C LEU A 495 3.90 -2.88 20.58
N GLN A 496 5.16 -3.29 20.80
CA GLN A 496 5.69 -3.56 22.15
C GLN A 496 5.82 -2.31 23.02
N LYS A 497 6.00 -1.12 22.43
CA LYS A 497 6.08 0.15 23.17
C LYS A 497 4.73 0.60 23.74
N LYS A 498 3.62 -0.01 23.32
CA LYS A 498 2.28 0.40 23.74
C LYS A 498 1.92 -0.23 25.10
N PRO A 499 1.54 0.57 26.11
CA PRO A 499 1.23 0.06 27.44
C PRO A 499 0.00 -0.87 27.45
N GLU A 500 -0.92 -0.73 26.50
CA GLU A 500 -2.12 -1.55 26.38
C GLU A 500 -1.83 -2.99 25.90
N VAL A 501 -0.64 -3.22 25.32
CA VAL A 501 -0.25 -4.49 24.73
C VAL A 501 0.50 -5.34 25.75
N THR A 502 -0.10 -6.46 26.14
CA THR A 502 0.48 -7.39 27.12
C THR A 502 1.40 -8.43 26.49
N LEU A 503 1.15 -8.80 25.24
CA LEU A 503 1.86 -9.85 24.53
C LEU A 503 1.90 -9.55 23.03
N VAL A 504 3.06 -9.75 22.41
CA VAL A 504 3.28 -9.61 20.96
C VAL A 504 3.84 -10.92 20.42
N VAL A 505 3.16 -11.52 19.45
CA VAL A 505 3.46 -12.86 18.91
C VAL A 505 3.71 -12.76 17.41
N PRO A 506 4.97 -12.60 16.97
CA PRO A 506 5.31 -12.57 15.56
C PRO A 506 5.29 -13.97 14.92
N LYS A 507 4.79 -14.06 13.68
CA LYS A 507 4.85 -15.26 12.83
C LYS A 507 5.62 -14.99 11.55
N ALA A 508 6.68 -15.76 11.32
CA ALA A 508 7.49 -15.69 10.11
C ALA A 508 7.23 -16.90 9.20
N GLU A 509 7.01 -16.68 7.91
CA GLU A 509 6.84 -17.74 6.92
C GLU A 509 7.33 -17.30 5.53
N ASN A 510 7.49 -18.25 4.62
CA ASN A 510 7.80 -17.96 3.23
C ASN A 510 6.53 -17.79 2.38
N TYR A 511 6.66 -17.07 1.27
CA TYR A 511 5.63 -17.08 0.25
C TYR A 511 5.38 -18.49 -0.28
N PRO A 512 4.12 -18.85 -0.56
CA PRO A 512 3.79 -20.13 -1.16
C PRO A 512 4.51 -20.32 -2.49
N THR A 513 5.28 -21.41 -2.61
CA THR A 513 6.05 -21.74 -3.82
C THR A 513 5.55 -23.02 -4.47
N ARG A 514 5.66 -23.08 -5.80
CA ARG A 514 5.36 -24.29 -6.58
C ARG A 514 6.48 -25.33 -6.47
N SER A 515 7.70 -24.86 -6.28
CA SER A 515 8.88 -25.70 -6.09
C SER A 515 9.24 -25.80 -4.61
N ARG A 516 9.98 -26.86 -4.24
CA ARG A 516 10.48 -27.02 -2.87
C ARG A 516 11.32 -25.81 -2.46
N LEU A 517 11.06 -25.28 -1.28
CA LEU A 517 11.83 -24.19 -0.69
C LEU A 517 13.24 -24.64 -0.31
N GLY A 518 13.37 -25.83 0.27
CA GLY A 518 14.64 -26.33 0.79
C GLY A 518 14.68 -27.85 0.97
N VAL A 519 15.74 -28.31 1.64
CA VAL A 519 15.93 -29.71 2.03
C VAL A 519 16.29 -29.79 3.49
N LEU A 520 15.56 -30.61 4.23
CA LEU A 520 15.96 -31.06 5.56
C LEU A 520 16.75 -32.37 5.42
N SER A 521 18.00 -32.37 5.89
CA SER A 521 18.92 -33.49 5.74
C SER A 521 19.29 -34.09 7.09
N ALA A 522 19.20 -35.41 7.18
CA ALA A 522 19.59 -36.20 8.35
C ALA A 522 20.54 -37.31 7.91
N ALA A 523 21.84 -37.19 8.18
CA ALA A 523 22.89 -38.12 7.76
C ALA A 523 22.84 -38.52 6.27
N ARG A 524 22.05 -39.54 5.90
CA ARG A 524 21.88 -40.05 4.52
C ARG A 524 20.49 -39.82 3.92
N GLN A 525 19.53 -39.34 4.69
CA GLN A 525 18.16 -39.09 4.22
C GLN A 525 17.92 -37.60 4.01
N ARG A 526 17.05 -37.30 3.05
CA ARG A 526 16.71 -35.94 2.63
C ARG A 526 15.21 -35.85 2.43
N LEU A 527 14.60 -34.82 3.00
CA LEU A 527 13.19 -34.50 2.85
C LEU A 527 13.06 -33.13 2.20
N SER A 528 12.19 -33.02 1.20
CA SER A 528 11.90 -31.73 0.58
C SER A 528 10.95 -30.95 1.47
N ILE A 529 11.30 -29.70 1.76
CA ILE A 529 10.51 -28.79 2.59
C ILE A 529 9.93 -27.72 1.67
N PHE A 530 8.63 -27.48 1.78
CA PHE A 530 7.93 -26.42 1.04
C PHE A 530 7.78 -25.16 1.87
N SER A 531 7.76 -25.27 3.20
CA SER A 531 7.65 -24.09 4.05
C SER A 531 8.41 -24.17 5.37
N VAL A 532 8.81 -22.99 5.84
CA VAL A 532 9.33 -22.78 7.20
C VAL A 532 8.29 -21.97 7.97
N LEU A 533 7.93 -22.46 9.15
CA LEU A 533 7.05 -21.78 10.09
C LEU A 533 7.88 -21.31 11.29
N GLY A 534 8.20 -20.02 11.31
CA GLY A 534 8.84 -19.32 12.41
C GLY A 534 7.80 -18.81 13.40
N ILE A 535 7.86 -19.26 14.65
CA ILE A 535 6.90 -18.88 15.71
C ILE A 535 7.61 -18.18 16.87
N SER A 536 6.87 -17.46 17.70
CA SER A 536 7.31 -17.12 19.07
C SER A 536 6.79 -18.20 20.02
N PRO A 537 7.63 -19.11 20.52
CA PRO A 537 7.16 -20.29 21.25
C PRO A 537 6.25 -20.00 22.45
N ARG A 538 6.61 -19.06 23.34
CA ARG A 538 5.74 -18.72 24.48
C ARG A 538 4.46 -18.04 24.03
N GLY A 539 4.57 -17.08 23.11
CA GLY A 539 3.42 -16.35 22.59
C GLY A 539 2.40 -17.26 21.90
N GLU A 540 2.87 -18.13 21.01
CA GLU A 540 2.05 -19.07 20.24
C GLU A 540 1.40 -20.14 21.13
N SER A 541 2.06 -20.50 22.24
CA SER A 541 1.47 -21.38 23.25
C SER A 541 0.26 -20.76 23.97
N GLU A 542 0.28 -19.44 24.16
CA GLU A 542 -0.80 -18.72 24.82
C GLU A 542 -1.93 -18.32 23.86
N VAL A 543 -1.60 -18.01 22.60
CA VAL A 543 -2.58 -17.54 21.60
C VAL A 543 -3.22 -18.70 20.84
N THR A 544 -2.46 -19.62 20.26
CA THR A 544 -3.01 -20.70 19.42
C THR A 544 -2.99 -22.07 20.11
N GLY A 545 -2.41 -22.18 21.30
CA GLY A 545 -2.30 -23.44 22.04
C GLY A 545 -1.36 -24.45 21.37
N MET A 546 -0.41 -23.98 20.56
CA MET A 546 0.46 -24.85 19.74
C MET A 546 1.29 -25.85 20.57
N ASN A 547 1.56 -25.55 21.83
CA ASN A 547 2.21 -26.46 22.77
C ASN A 547 1.44 -27.77 23.01
N GLN A 548 0.11 -27.77 22.86
CA GLN A 548 -0.73 -28.96 23.01
C GLN A 548 -0.55 -29.95 21.86
N LEU A 549 0.06 -29.54 20.75
CA LEU A 549 0.35 -30.39 19.59
C LEU A 549 1.54 -31.31 19.80
N LEU A 550 2.35 -31.05 20.84
CA LEU A 550 3.52 -31.88 21.15
C LEU A 550 3.07 -33.28 21.57
N VAL A 551 3.59 -34.30 20.89
CA VAL A 551 3.25 -35.69 21.22
C VAL A 551 3.87 -36.06 22.57
N GLU A 552 3.03 -36.56 23.50
CA GLU A 552 3.47 -36.95 24.85
C GLU A 552 4.69 -37.88 24.81
N GLY A 553 5.74 -37.51 25.53
CA GLY A 553 6.99 -38.28 25.63
C GLY A 553 7.91 -38.19 24.41
N GLN A 554 7.59 -37.38 23.39
CA GLN A 554 8.41 -37.18 22.19
C GLN A 554 9.06 -35.78 22.14
N GLY A 555 9.77 -35.44 23.21
CA GLY A 555 10.59 -34.22 23.30
C GLY A 555 9.99 -33.12 24.15
N ARG A 556 10.36 -31.87 23.83
CA ARG A 556 9.86 -30.65 24.46
C ARG A 556 9.44 -29.62 23.41
N PHE A 557 8.65 -28.65 23.83
CA PHE A 557 8.34 -27.48 23.00
C PHE A 557 9.54 -26.53 22.93
N LEU A 558 9.58 -25.67 21.91
CA LEU A 558 10.63 -24.67 21.71
C LEU A 558 10.61 -23.62 22.83
N ASP A 559 11.78 -23.06 23.14
CA ASP A 559 11.93 -21.88 23.99
C ASP A 559 12.19 -20.63 23.14
N ASP A 560 11.79 -19.45 23.61
CA ASP A 560 11.99 -18.19 22.87
C ASP A 560 13.50 -17.90 22.66
N GLY A 561 13.86 -17.52 21.44
CA GLY A 561 15.25 -17.20 21.07
C GLY A 561 16.17 -18.42 20.96
N GLU A 562 15.59 -19.64 20.91
CA GLU A 562 16.38 -20.86 20.74
C GLU A 562 16.82 -21.05 19.28
N GLU A 563 18.07 -20.66 18.99
CA GLU A 563 18.56 -20.56 17.60
C GLU A 563 18.91 -21.90 16.91
N ASP A 564 19.18 -22.94 17.70
CA ASP A 564 19.70 -24.23 17.21
C ASP A 564 18.69 -25.38 17.39
N ALA A 565 17.39 -25.07 17.38
CA ALA A 565 16.33 -26.04 17.61
C ALA A 565 15.22 -26.00 16.56
N ILE A 566 14.73 -27.18 16.19
CA ILE A 566 13.59 -27.33 15.28
C ILE A 566 12.61 -28.39 15.78
N MET A 567 11.34 -28.19 15.43
CA MET A 567 10.28 -29.19 15.57
C MET A 567 9.78 -29.59 14.18
N ILE A 568 9.45 -30.86 14.03
CA ILE A 568 8.88 -31.41 12.80
C ILE A 568 7.69 -32.30 13.15
N SER A 569 6.85 -32.57 12.16
CA SER A 569 5.73 -33.48 12.33
C SER A 569 6.18 -34.94 12.47
N VAL A 570 5.32 -35.79 13.05
CA VAL A 570 5.58 -37.23 13.19
C VAL A 570 5.80 -37.90 11.83
N GLN A 571 5.10 -37.48 10.78
CA GLN A 571 5.32 -37.99 9.42
C GLN A 571 6.69 -37.62 8.87
N ALA A 572 7.13 -36.36 9.06
CA ALA A 572 8.47 -35.93 8.64
C ALA A 572 9.57 -36.73 9.35
N ALA A 573 9.44 -36.96 10.66
CA ALA A 573 10.41 -37.74 11.42
C ALA A 573 10.49 -39.20 10.96
N LYS A 574 9.36 -39.83 10.64
CA LYS A 574 9.30 -41.18 10.06
C LYS A 574 9.94 -41.23 8.67
N ALA A 575 9.72 -40.21 7.84
CA ALA A 575 10.29 -40.11 6.50
C ALA A 575 11.81 -39.93 6.51
N LEU A 576 12.34 -39.20 7.50
CA LEU A 576 13.78 -38.98 7.72
C LEU A 576 14.46 -40.06 8.56
N LYS A 577 13.69 -40.92 9.25
CA LYS A 577 14.14 -41.94 10.20
C LYS A 577 15.01 -41.39 11.33
N VAL A 578 14.57 -40.29 11.92
CA VAL A 578 15.28 -39.55 12.97
C VAL A 578 14.54 -39.62 14.30
N GLN A 579 15.28 -39.52 15.41
CA GLN A 579 14.72 -39.39 16.75
C GLN A 579 15.02 -38.01 17.36
N VAL A 580 14.23 -37.64 18.37
CA VAL A 580 14.45 -36.40 19.14
C VAL A 580 15.86 -36.42 19.75
N GLY A 581 16.57 -35.29 19.63
CA GLY A 581 17.96 -35.12 20.05
C GLY A 581 18.99 -35.24 18.92
N GLU A 582 18.58 -35.68 17.72
CA GLU A 582 19.47 -35.73 16.55
C GLU A 582 19.68 -34.34 15.92
N ARG A 583 20.86 -34.13 15.32
CA ARG A 583 21.17 -32.91 14.56
C ARG A 583 20.77 -33.07 13.10
N LEU A 584 20.05 -32.08 12.60
CA LEU A 584 19.53 -31.99 11.24
C LEU A 584 20.10 -30.74 10.57
N THR A 585 20.34 -30.82 9.27
CA THR A 585 20.77 -29.66 8.48
C THR A 585 19.64 -29.21 7.59
N LEU A 586 19.11 -28.02 7.83
CA LEU A 586 18.13 -27.37 6.96
C LEU A 586 18.87 -26.48 5.96
N SER A 587 18.75 -26.78 4.67
CA SER A 587 19.39 -26.03 3.58
C SER A 587 18.33 -25.39 2.69
N ILE A 588 18.33 -24.06 2.63
CA ILE A 588 17.41 -23.23 1.85
C ILE A 588 18.25 -22.27 1.00
N TRP A 589 18.17 -22.42 -0.33
CA TRP A 589 18.77 -21.50 -1.32
C TRP A 589 20.21 -21.02 -1.03
N GLY A 590 21.08 -21.91 -0.55
CA GLY A 590 22.50 -21.64 -0.29
C GLY A 590 22.83 -21.30 1.16
N THR A 591 21.84 -20.98 1.99
CA THR A 591 21.98 -20.84 3.44
C THR A 591 21.67 -22.17 4.10
N SER A 592 22.52 -22.62 5.03
CA SER A 592 22.29 -23.88 5.77
C SER A 592 22.44 -23.63 7.26
N ILE A 593 21.48 -24.12 8.03
CA ILE A 593 21.46 -24.05 9.49
C ILE A 593 21.48 -25.49 10.02
N GLU A 594 22.36 -25.75 10.99
CA GLU A 594 22.35 -26.99 11.76
C GLU A 594 21.49 -26.79 13.01
N ALA A 595 20.47 -27.61 13.19
CA ALA A 595 19.57 -27.52 14.33
C ALA A 595 19.30 -28.90 14.91
N THR A 596 19.03 -28.94 16.21
CA THR A 596 18.69 -30.15 16.95
C THR A 596 17.18 -30.35 16.90
N LEU A 597 16.75 -31.58 16.62
CA LEU A 597 15.35 -31.94 16.70
C LEU A 597 14.91 -32.00 18.17
N VAL A 598 14.09 -31.07 18.65
CA VAL A 598 13.71 -30.97 20.07
C VAL A 598 12.33 -31.55 20.40
N GLY A 599 11.44 -31.63 19.42
CA GLY A 599 10.06 -32.09 19.63
C GLY A 599 9.38 -32.57 18.34
N LEU A 600 8.42 -33.49 18.51
CA LEU A 600 7.57 -34.00 17.43
C LEU A 600 6.12 -33.53 17.59
N LEU A 601 5.57 -32.96 16.52
CA LEU A 601 4.21 -32.42 16.47
C LEU A 601 3.21 -33.40 15.87
N ASP A 602 2.00 -33.48 16.42
CA ASP A 602 0.91 -34.28 15.88
C ASP A 602 0.46 -33.74 14.50
N ASP A 603 0.45 -34.61 13.48
CA ASP A 603 0.15 -34.20 12.10
C ASP A 603 -1.31 -33.70 11.97
N GLY A 604 -2.25 -34.37 12.65
CA GLY A 604 -3.68 -34.04 12.62
C GLY A 604 -4.02 -32.78 13.39
N GLY A 605 -3.30 -32.52 14.48
CA GLY A 605 -3.34 -31.27 15.22
C GLY A 605 -2.80 -30.10 14.39
N LEU A 606 -1.59 -30.23 13.84
CA LEU A 606 -0.93 -29.15 13.08
C LEU A 606 -1.73 -28.69 11.84
N SER A 607 -2.47 -29.59 11.19
CA SER A 607 -3.36 -29.25 10.07
C SER A 607 -4.69 -28.60 10.48
N ARG A 608 -5.10 -28.74 11.74
CA ARG A 608 -6.37 -28.22 12.27
C ARG A 608 -6.21 -26.95 13.08
N VAL A 609 -5.02 -26.66 13.62
CA VAL A 609 -4.79 -25.39 14.33
C VAL A 609 -5.15 -24.21 13.44
N ARG A 610 -5.84 -23.25 14.06
CA ARG A 610 -6.29 -22.01 13.45
C ARG A 610 -5.67 -20.83 14.16
N ASP A 611 -5.52 -19.77 13.41
CA ASP A 611 -5.11 -18.47 13.89
C ASP A 611 -6.27 -17.63 14.41
N LEU A 612 -5.97 -16.44 14.92
CA LEU A 612 -6.98 -15.47 15.38
C LEU A 612 -7.94 -14.98 14.27
N ASP A 613 -7.57 -15.10 13.00
CA ASP A 613 -8.44 -14.78 11.85
C ASP A 613 -9.36 -15.96 11.45
N GLY A 614 -9.14 -17.15 12.02
CA GLY A 614 -9.82 -18.39 11.66
C GLY A 614 -9.19 -19.15 10.49
N ASP A 615 -8.09 -18.67 9.91
CA ASP A 615 -7.34 -19.35 8.86
C ASP A 615 -6.38 -20.41 9.45
N PRO A 616 -5.97 -21.43 8.66
CA PRO A 616 -4.98 -22.41 9.12
C PRO A 616 -3.64 -21.75 9.48
N LEU A 617 -3.08 -22.11 10.65
CA LEU A 617 -1.76 -21.61 11.06
C LEU A 617 -0.64 -22.11 10.13
N ILE A 618 -0.82 -23.31 9.55
CA ILE A 618 0.16 -23.93 8.67
C ILE A 618 0.30 -23.13 7.36
N PRO A 619 1.53 -22.83 6.90
CA PRO A 619 1.73 -22.07 5.67
C PRO A 619 1.26 -22.80 4.43
N GLU A 620 1.15 -22.08 3.32
CA GLU A 620 0.60 -22.60 2.07
C GLU A 620 1.67 -22.92 1.02
N LYS A 621 1.29 -23.70 0.01
CA LYS A 621 2.08 -24.02 -1.18
C LYS A 621 1.25 -23.85 -2.45
N VAL A 622 1.94 -23.70 -3.57
CA VAL A 622 1.30 -23.55 -4.88
C VAL A 622 1.24 -24.90 -5.57
N ILE A 623 0.04 -25.34 -5.96
CA ILE A 623 -0.15 -26.57 -6.73
C ILE A 623 -0.78 -26.28 -8.12
N PRO A 624 -0.24 -26.88 -9.20
CA PRO A 624 -0.88 -26.81 -10.51
C PRO A 624 -2.11 -27.73 -10.56
N VAL A 625 -3.23 -27.19 -11.02
CA VAL A 625 -4.43 -27.97 -11.36
C VAL A 625 -4.25 -28.56 -12.74
N ILE A 626 -4.06 -29.88 -12.80
CA ILE A 626 -3.81 -30.62 -14.03
C ILE A 626 -5.08 -31.34 -14.46
N VAL A 627 -5.54 -31.09 -15.69
CA VAL A 627 -6.65 -31.81 -16.33
C VAL A 627 -6.16 -32.32 -17.67
N ASP A 628 -6.33 -33.61 -17.95
CA ASP A 628 -5.86 -34.28 -19.17
C ASP A 628 -4.36 -34.08 -19.49
N GLY A 629 -3.54 -33.87 -18.46
CA GLY A 629 -2.09 -33.69 -18.59
C GLY A 629 -1.64 -32.25 -18.90
N GLU A 630 -2.58 -31.31 -19.03
CA GLU A 630 -2.30 -29.88 -19.18
C GLU A 630 -2.60 -29.13 -17.87
N VAL A 631 -1.76 -28.14 -17.53
CA VAL A 631 -2.01 -27.25 -16.39
C VAL A 631 -3.04 -26.22 -16.82
N ILE A 632 -4.25 -26.32 -16.27
CA ILE A 632 -5.34 -25.40 -16.58
C ILE A 632 -5.32 -24.19 -15.63
N ASP A 633 -4.90 -24.43 -14.39
CA ASP A 633 -4.94 -23.42 -13.35
C ASP A 633 -3.88 -23.68 -12.28
N THR A 634 -3.69 -22.72 -11.39
CA THR A 634 -2.78 -22.77 -10.26
C THR A 634 -3.54 -22.35 -9.01
N VAL A 635 -3.54 -23.19 -7.98
CA VAL A 635 -4.22 -22.89 -6.71
C VAL A 635 -3.24 -22.93 -5.54
N VAL A 636 -3.52 -22.10 -4.53
CA VAL A 636 -2.79 -22.09 -3.27
C VAL A 636 -3.52 -23.01 -2.30
N VAL A 637 -2.78 -23.90 -1.64
CA VAL A 637 -3.32 -24.87 -0.68
C VAL A 637 -2.41 -24.96 0.55
N PRO A 638 -2.94 -25.27 1.74
CA PRO A 638 -2.11 -25.52 2.92
C PRO A 638 -1.07 -26.61 2.67
N CYS A 639 0.14 -26.44 3.22
CA CYS A 639 1.20 -27.45 3.17
C CYS A 639 0.77 -28.72 3.93
N GLU A 640 1.34 -29.87 3.55
CA GLU A 640 1.20 -31.06 4.39
C GLU A 640 2.09 -30.90 5.64
N PRO A 641 1.67 -31.40 6.83
CA PRO A 641 2.48 -31.34 8.04
C PRO A 641 3.91 -31.88 7.89
N SER A 642 4.14 -32.84 6.97
CA SER A 642 5.48 -33.38 6.68
C SER A 642 6.39 -32.46 5.87
N GLU A 643 5.84 -31.43 5.22
CA GLU A 643 6.56 -30.52 4.33
C GLU A 643 6.96 -29.21 5.03
N VAL A 644 6.65 -29.07 6.32
CA VAL A 644 6.87 -27.86 7.13
C VAL A 644 7.88 -28.11 8.23
N VAL A 645 8.78 -27.15 8.44
CA VAL A 645 9.70 -27.13 9.59
C VAL A 645 9.30 -25.99 10.52
N VAL A 646 9.13 -26.28 11.80
CA VAL A 646 8.80 -25.29 12.84
C VAL A 646 10.05 -24.90 13.61
N MET A 647 10.30 -23.61 13.76
CA MET A 647 11.45 -23.07 14.50
C MET A 647 11.12 -21.72 15.13
N ASP A 648 12.04 -21.15 15.91
CA ASP A 648 11.89 -19.78 16.41
C ASP A 648 11.92 -18.77 15.25
N TRP A 649 11.06 -17.75 15.31
CA TRP A 649 10.91 -16.76 14.25
C TRP A 649 12.21 -15.99 13.95
N GLN A 650 13.04 -15.71 14.95
CA GLN A 650 14.34 -15.03 14.77
C GLN A 650 15.29 -15.92 13.97
N THR A 651 15.25 -17.24 14.22
CA THR A 651 15.99 -18.24 13.46
C THR A 651 15.50 -18.34 12.02
N ALA A 652 14.18 -18.33 11.82
CA ALA A 652 13.57 -18.37 10.51
C ALA A 652 13.98 -17.15 9.66
N MET A 653 14.06 -15.97 10.27
CA MET A 653 14.48 -14.71 9.63
C MET A 653 15.96 -14.70 9.17
N LYS A 654 16.80 -15.62 9.65
CA LYS A 654 18.17 -15.82 9.12
C LYS A 654 18.16 -16.29 7.66
N PHE A 655 17.07 -16.89 7.18
CA PHE A 655 16.85 -17.21 5.77
C PHE A 655 16.34 -15.98 5.00
N SER A 656 17.11 -14.89 5.06
CA SER A 656 16.77 -13.62 4.43
C SER A 656 16.40 -13.80 2.95
N PHE A 657 15.49 -12.96 2.46
CA PHE A 657 14.90 -12.99 1.12
C PHE A 657 13.94 -14.16 0.81
N HIS A 658 13.77 -15.13 1.72
CA HIS A 658 12.89 -16.27 1.50
C HIS A 658 11.82 -16.42 2.58
N VAL A 659 12.14 -16.03 3.82
CA VAL A 659 11.22 -16.03 4.96
C VAL A 659 11.01 -14.58 5.39
N PHE A 660 9.75 -14.25 5.69
CA PHE A 660 9.29 -12.90 5.98
C PHE A 660 8.34 -12.91 7.17
N LEU A 661 8.23 -11.79 7.88
CA LEU A 661 7.23 -11.63 8.92
C LEU A 661 5.86 -11.46 8.26
N SER A 662 4.96 -12.42 8.47
CA SER A 662 3.66 -12.49 7.79
C SER A 662 2.54 -11.81 8.57
N ARG A 663 2.55 -11.97 9.90
CA ARG A 663 1.58 -11.37 10.82
C ARG A 663 2.18 -11.19 12.21
N ILE A 664 1.48 -10.41 13.01
CA ILE A 664 1.74 -10.26 14.45
C ILE A 664 0.40 -10.42 15.17
N ASP A 665 0.33 -11.34 16.14
CA ASP A 665 -0.79 -11.37 17.08
C ASP A 665 -0.48 -10.57 18.33
N LEU A 666 -1.53 -10.04 18.93
CA LEU A 666 -1.48 -9.16 20.07
C LEU A 666 -2.52 -9.62 21.09
N ARG A 667 -2.13 -9.57 22.36
CA ARG A 667 -3.09 -9.62 23.47
C ARG A 667 -3.12 -8.28 24.18
N VAL A 668 -4.30 -7.70 24.24
CA VAL A 668 -4.54 -6.39 24.84
C VAL A 668 -5.08 -6.57 26.26
N GLU A 669 -4.82 -5.60 27.14
CA GLU A 669 -5.41 -5.59 28.48
C GLU A 669 -6.95 -5.63 28.43
N THR A 670 -7.57 -6.40 29.32
CA THR A 670 -9.04 -6.60 29.40
C THR A 670 -9.84 -5.31 29.61
N ALA A 671 -9.19 -4.23 30.06
CA ALA A 671 -9.82 -2.93 30.26
C ALA A 671 -10.01 -2.13 28.95
N VAL A 672 -9.34 -2.52 27.86
CA VAL A 672 -9.37 -1.82 26.58
C VAL A 672 -10.30 -2.57 25.63
N GLU A 673 -11.19 -1.84 24.96
CA GLU A 673 -12.03 -2.41 23.89
C GLU A 673 -11.13 -2.83 22.71
N ALA A 674 -11.01 -4.15 22.47
CA ALA A 674 -10.17 -4.72 21.41
C ALA A 674 -10.48 -4.10 20.04
N LEU A 675 -11.76 -3.85 19.75
CA LEU A 675 -12.20 -3.21 18.52
C LEU A 675 -11.71 -1.75 18.38
N ALA A 676 -11.68 -0.98 19.47
CA ALA A 676 -11.18 0.39 19.45
C ALA A 676 -9.67 0.42 19.18
N PHE A 677 -8.92 -0.54 19.75
CA PHE A 677 -7.50 -0.69 19.48
C PHE A 677 -7.24 -1.17 18.04
N ALA A 678 -8.07 -2.08 17.51
CA ALA A 678 -8.01 -2.52 16.12
C ALA A 678 -8.25 -1.34 15.14
N ARG A 679 -9.22 -0.47 15.46
CA ARG A 679 -9.48 0.78 14.71
C ARG A 679 -8.25 1.68 14.70
N TRP A 680 -7.61 1.86 15.84
CA TRP A 680 -6.40 2.65 15.94
C TRP A 680 -5.25 2.10 15.08
N ILE A 681 -4.95 0.79 15.16
CA ILE A 681 -3.93 0.13 14.32
C ILE A 681 -4.21 0.37 12.83
N ALA A 682 -5.46 0.19 12.43
CA ALA A 682 -5.89 0.35 11.04
C ALA A 682 -5.72 1.77 10.52
N LEU A 683 -6.02 2.78 11.34
CA LEU A 683 -5.94 4.17 10.93
C LEU A 683 -4.50 4.71 11.00
N GLU A 684 -3.69 4.30 11.98
CA GLU A 684 -2.33 4.81 12.15
C GLU A 684 -1.34 4.29 11.10
N ARG A 685 -1.40 2.99 10.76
CA ARG A 685 -0.43 2.35 9.85
C ARG A 685 -1.04 1.81 8.55
N ASP A 686 -2.34 2.03 8.33
CA ASP A 686 -3.08 1.46 7.20
C ASP A 686 -3.02 -0.09 7.18
N TYR A 687 -2.98 -0.70 8.37
CA TYR A 687 -2.93 -2.16 8.52
C TYR A 687 -4.34 -2.74 8.64
N TRP A 688 -4.49 -4.01 8.28
CA TRP A 688 -5.70 -4.76 8.59
C TRP A 688 -5.54 -5.41 9.96
N ALA A 689 -6.57 -5.26 10.79
CA ALA A 689 -6.62 -5.82 12.13
C ALA A 689 -7.85 -6.75 12.23
N TRP A 690 -7.67 -7.94 12.80
CA TRP A 690 -8.74 -8.87 13.11
C TRP A 690 -8.89 -8.93 14.62
N SER A 691 -10.05 -8.53 15.13
CA SER A 691 -10.42 -8.69 16.53
C SER A 691 -11.15 -10.02 16.69
N SER A 692 -10.55 -10.95 17.44
CA SER A 692 -11.17 -12.21 17.79
C SER A 692 -11.80 -12.12 19.19
N GLU A 693 -13.12 -12.22 19.25
CA GLU A 693 -13.91 -12.30 20.48
C GLU A 693 -14.68 -13.65 20.49
N GLU A 694 -15.08 -14.16 21.66
CA GLU A 694 -15.59 -15.54 21.86
C GLU A 694 -16.62 -16.03 20.82
N GLU A 695 -17.43 -15.14 20.24
CA GLU A 695 -18.48 -15.51 19.27
C GLU A 695 -18.23 -15.06 17.82
N HIS A 696 -17.28 -14.16 17.56
CA HIS A 696 -17.11 -13.57 16.23
C HIS A 696 -15.72 -13.00 15.99
N VAL A 697 -15.24 -13.15 14.75
CA VAL A 697 -14.03 -12.49 14.26
C VAL A 697 -14.44 -11.26 13.47
N THR A 698 -14.02 -10.08 13.90
CA THR A 698 -14.28 -8.82 13.19
C THR A 698 -13.01 -8.32 12.54
N ARG A 699 -13.01 -8.21 11.21
CA ARG A 699 -11.94 -7.55 10.47
C ARG A 699 -12.22 -6.07 10.35
N VAL A 700 -11.19 -5.28 10.66
CA VAL A 700 -11.16 -3.82 10.69
C VAL A 700 -10.04 -3.34 9.77
N GLY A 701 -10.34 -2.35 8.93
CA GLY A 701 -9.36 -1.81 7.99
C GLY A 701 -9.96 -0.77 7.07
N ILE A 702 -9.09 -0.05 6.36
CA ILE A 702 -9.47 0.74 5.19
C ILE A 702 -9.52 -0.21 3.99
N MET A 703 -10.71 -0.39 3.41
CA MET A 703 -10.89 -1.31 2.28
C MET A 703 -12.09 -0.93 1.41
N PRO A 704 -12.12 -1.36 0.13
CA PRO A 704 -13.30 -1.22 -0.69
C PRO A 704 -14.43 -2.11 -0.16
N TYR A 705 -15.63 -1.57 -0.04
CA TYR A 705 -16.84 -2.32 0.28
C TYR A 705 -17.94 -2.03 -0.73
N LEU A 706 -18.73 -3.06 -1.04
CA LEU A 706 -19.87 -2.94 -1.95
C LEU A 706 -21.08 -2.42 -1.16
N GLU A 707 -21.44 -1.16 -1.34
CA GLU A 707 -22.70 -0.66 -0.83
C GLU A 707 -23.80 -0.98 -1.86
N THR A 708 -24.61 -2.01 -1.56
CA THR A 708 -25.74 -2.36 -2.43
C THR A 708 -26.97 -1.55 -2.02
N LYS A 709 -27.16 -0.40 -2.68
CA LYS A 709 -28.42 0.33 -2.54
C LYS A 709 -29.44 -0.23 -3.55
N GLY A 710 -30.53 -0.78 -3.03
CA GLY A 710 -31.66 -1.19 -3.88
C GLY A 710 -31.88 -2.68 -4.09
N ALA A 711 -31.41 -3.55 -3.18
CA ALA A 711 -31.75 -4.99 -3.21
C ALA A 711 -33.28 -5.27 -3.34
N PHE A 712 -34.12 -4.32 -2.89
CA PHE A 712 -35.58 -4.35 -3.02
C PHE A 712 -36.11 -4.22 -4.48
N ILE A 713 -35.27 -3.87 -5.46
CA ILE A 713 -35.68 -3.69 -6.89
C ILE A 713 -35.79 -5.02 -7.65
N PHE A 714 -35.26 -6.11 -7.10
CA PHE A 714 -35.35 -7.43 -7.72
C PHE A 714 -36.80 -7.83 -8.02
N ILE A 715 -37.74 -7.49 -7.14
CA ILE A 715 -39.15 -7.84 -7.28
C ILE A 715 -39.81 -7.10 -8.47
N PRO A 716 -39.79 -5.75 -8.57
CA PRO A 716 -40.27 -5.04 -9.75
C PRO A 716 -39.64 -5.51 -11.07
N TRP A 717 -38.34 -5.76 -11.08
CA TRP A 717 -37.62 -6.23 -12.27
C TRP A 717 -38.12 -7.59 -12.75
N LEU A 718 -38.28 -8.54 -11.82
CA LEU A 718 -38.78 -9.88 -12.10
C LEU A 718 -40.21 -9.84 -12.71
N ILE A 719 -41.08 -8.98 -12.18
CA ILE A 719 -42.45 -8.79 -12.68
C ILE A 719 -42.44 -8.34 -14.15
N VAL A 720 -41.57 -7.40 -14.51
CA VAL A 720 -41.54 -6.86 -15.87
C VAL A 720 -40.89 -7.85 -16.85
N ILE A 721 -39.87 -8.62 -16.44
CA ILE A 721 -39.36 -9.74 -17.24
C ILE A 721 -40.46 -10.75 -17.51
N LEU A 722 -41.24 -11.12 -16.49
CA LEU A 722 -42.36 -12.04 -16.64
C LEU A 722 -43.37 -11.50 -17.66
N ASN A 723 -43.67 -10.19 -17.63
CA ASN A 723 -44.55 -9.54 -18.61
C ASN A 723 -43.99 -9.60 -20.04
N VAL A 724 -42.68 -9.37 -20.23
CA VAL A 724 -42.05 -9.50 -21.56
C VAL A 724 -42.11 -10.95 -22.05
N VAL A 725 -41.85 -11.92 -21.17
CA VAL A 725 -41.94 -13.35 -21.51
C VAL A 725 -43.37 -13.73 -21.91
N ILE A 726 -44.39 -13.31 -21.15
CA ILE A 726 -45.80 -13.56 -21.45
C ILE A 726 -46.18 -12.94 -22.80
N THR A 727 -45.76 -11.71 -23.08
CA THR A 727 -46.05 -11.04 -24.37
C THR A 727 -45.35 -11.72 -25.55
N MET A 728 -44.11 -12.19 -25.39
CA MET A 728 -43.42 -12.99 -26.42
C MET A 728 -44.10 -14.34 -26.64
N ILE A 729 -44.45 -15.05 -25.57
CA ILE A 729 -45.13 -16.35 -25.64
C ILE A 729 -46.47 -16.20 -26.39
N ASN A 730 -47.26 -15.19 -26.05
CA ASN A 730 -48.51 -14.87 -26.75
C ASN A 730 -48.27 -14.58 -28.24
N ALA A 731 -47.20 -13.85 -28.58
CA ALA A 731 -46.84 -13.58 -29.96
C ALA A 731 -46.43 -14.84 -30.75
N ILE A 732 -45.80 -15.82 -30.11
CA ILE A 732 -45.45 -17.11 -30.71
C ILE A 732 -46.71 -17.99 -30.89
N TYR A 733 -47.58 -18.03 -29.89
CA TYR A 733 -48.81 -18.83 -29.94
C TYR A 733 -49.73 -18.42 -31.09
N GLU A 734 -49.91 -17.13 -31.31
CA GLU A 734 -50.69 -16.63 -32.45
C GLU A 734 -50.14 -17.06 -33.82
N ARG A 735 -48.86 -17.43 -33.88
CA ARG A 735 -48.16 -17.77 -35.13
C ARG A 735 -48.01 -19.28 -35.34
N ARG A 736 -48.62 -20.09 -34.47
CA ARG A 736 -48.59 -21.57 -34.59
C ARG A 736 -49.12 -22.09 -35.93
N ARG A 737 -50.13 -21.42 -36.51
CA ARG A 737 -50.66 -21.79 -37.83
C ARG A 737 -49.69 -21.48 -38.99
N GLU A 738 -48.92 -20.39 -38.89
CA GLU A 738 -47.89 -20.05 -39.88
C GLU A 738 -46.74 -21.07 -39.85
N MET A 739 -46.38 -21.56 -38.65
CA MET A 739 -45.33 -22.57 -38.46
C MET A 739 -45.66 -23.89 -39.14
N VAL A 740 -46.91 -24.34 -39.02
CA VAL A 740 -47.37 -25.59 -39.66
C VAL A 740 -47.28 -25.44 -41.19
N ILE A 741 -47.73 -24.32 -41.75
CA ILE A 741 -47.66 -24.05 -43.19
C ILE A 741 -46.22 -24.03 -43.71
N LEU A 742 -45.29 -23.38 -43.00
CA LEU A 742 -43.87 -23.32 -43.39
C LEU A 742 -43.20 -24.71 -43.32
N SER A 743 -43.61 -25.55 -42.36
CA SER A 743 -43.13 -26.92 -42.25
C SER A 743 -43.62 -27.81 -43.40
N SER A 744 -44.86 -27.62 -43.87
CA SER A 744 -45.43 -28.33 -45.01
C SER A 744 -44.75 -27.98 -46.35
N VAL A 745 -44.01 -26.87 -46.42
CA VAL A 745 -43.27 -26.42 -47.62
C VAL A 745 -41.81 -26.91 -47.63
N GLY A 746 -41.37 -27.68 -46.61
CA GLY A 746 -40.07 -28.37 -46.61
C GLY A 746 -38.90 -27.57 -46.01
N LEU A 747 -39.16 -26.56 -45.18
CA LEU A 747 -38.10 -25.85 -44.46
C LEU A 747 -37.44 -26.74 -43.39
N ASN A 748 -36.10 -26.85 -43.45
CA ASN A 748 -35.25 -27.62 -42.54
C ASN A 748 -35.49 -27.23 -41.06
N PRO A 749 -35.58 -28.17 -40.09
CA PRO A 749 -35.72 -27.85 -38.66
C PRO A 749 -34.69 -26.85 -38.10
N SER A 750 -33.47 -26.80 -38.64
CA SER A 750 -32.49 -25.75 -38.26
C SER A 750 -32.92 -24.36 -38.73
N SER A 751 -33.43 -24.21 -39.96
CA SER A 751 -34.01 -22.95 -40.45
C SER A 751 -35.34 -22.60 -39.76
N ARG A 752 -36.04 -23.60 -39.19
CA ARG A 752 -37.22 -23.40 -38.34
C ARG A 752 -36.87 -22.74 -37.00
N ARG A 753 -35.73 -23.12 -36.39
CA ARG A 753 -35.20 -22.47 -35.16
C ARG A 753 -34.90 -20.98 -35.39
N TRP A 754 -34.29 -20.63 -36.53
CA TRP A 754 -34.01 -19.24 -36.89
C TRP A 754 -35.27 -18.44 -37.28
N ALA A 755 -36.29 -19.09 -37.86
CA ALA A 755 -37.59 -18.47 -38.13
C ALA A 755 -38.50 -18.31 -36.89
N LEU A 756 -38.16 -18.98 -35.78
CA LEU A 756 -38.77 -18.83 -34.46
C LEU A 756 -38.13 -17.70 -33.65
N THR A 757 -36.80 -17.53 -33.74
CA THR A 757 -36.09 -16.41 -33.11
C THR A 757 -36.27 -15.09 -33.84
N LEU A 758 -36.55 -15.11 -35.15
CA LEU A 758 -36.83 -13.92 -35.93
C LEU A 758 -38.27 -13.92 -36.45
N PRO A 759 -38.99 -12.79 -36.36
CA PRO A 759 -40.38 -12.73 -36.77
C PRO A 759 -40.47 -12.86 -38.30
N THR A 760 -41.04 -13.94 -38.85
CA THR A 760 -41.13 -14.16 -40.32
C THR A 760 -42.57 -14.21 -40.89
N SER A 761 -42.98 -13.38 -41.85
CA SER A 761 -44.28 -13.59 -42.52
C SER A 761 -44.25 -13.45 -44.04
N ARG A 762 -45.33 -13.96 -44.64
CA ARG A 762 -45.60 -14.39 -46.02
C ARG A 762 -45.12 -13.51 -47.19
N SER A 763 -44.88 -14.27 -48.28
CA SER A 763 -45.02 -13.98 -49.71
C SER A 763 -43.96 -13.12 -50.42
N SER A 764 -42.99 -13.81 -51.04
CA SER A 764 -42.67 -13.66 -52.48
C SER A 764 -41.73 -14.79 -52.94
N LEU A 765 -42.27 -15.99 -53.16
CA LEU A 765 -41.57 -17.06 -53.90
C LEU A 765 -42.02 -17.14 -55.38
N TRP A 766 -42.84 -16.19 -55.84
CA TRP A 766 -43.36 -16.17 -57.21
C TRP A 766 -42.88 -14.92 -57.96
N ARG A 767 -41.60 -14.91 -58.33
CA ARG A 767 -41.05 -14.14 -59.48
C ARG A 767 -39.62 -14.59 -59.80
N LYS A 768 -39.50 -15.82 -60.31
CA LYS A 768 -38.49 -16.27 -61.30
C LYS A 768 -38.59 -17.80 -61.47
N ARG A 769 -39.67 -18.23 -62.11
CA ARG A 769 -39.67 -19.17 -63.24
C ARG A 769 -40.99 -19.01 -63.96
#